data_AF-A0A432SUE4-F1
#
_entry.id   AF-A0A432SUE4-F1
#
_cell.length_a   1.000
_cell.length_b   1.000
_cell.length_c   1.000
_cell.angle_alpha   90.00
_cell.angle_beta   90.00
_cell.angle_gamma   90.00
#
_symmetry.space_group_name_H-M   'P 1'
#
loop_
_entity.id
_entity.type
_entity.pdbx_description
1 polymer ?
#
loop_
_entity_poly.entity_id
_entity_poly.type
_entity_poly.pdbx_seq_one_letter_code
_entity_poly.pdbx_strand_id
1 'polypeptide(L)'
;EIFFKIDSGYPVYVHYAGETFTLSKGNRKKFTFTNNRWESKNKKNVIELYGNKTIGEIANNPVKLAQYVNQAKEVIIYIYNGSWTNNLVLPVKNIHENDKIRIEVSSTHTINIYKQGEPIIVGKPIKFDTHITLKRGDKITYIFKNGKWIHRLKNITLATPTKVGTLENNPNILKEYFKKYRHITVNTYDGVWTENIKLPTDIEEGSEIFFNINSGYPVNIYNSEKTFTLSRGTQMKFTFSNGRWDHRGESTILYGNKTLGQLNNNAHKLLQYLRQKKEVIIHFYDGSWTKNIVLPETGIKEYDRVTLYVNSSYPTNVHFSDKNVRLSRNNKLELIYRYGAWVVVGDNLRDYLNKDDIVNNIDGDFEGMFQFAQTHTIFPNGNEEKNLPHLIADRTALAIFIPKIENNNKSYTMNVYDKNNQKHIIYLNNPKNQPRTAKDENFKASLDTPDVEYNKNAWTAKIPGKFIQPGMRIEIEEKETHKATRIARIDNIDIGGPNEITIYNIRVGMLVAPQKLNNNPEQNDLEGSLTLAKDFFNKVSVSKLVVANYAPMKLDKIVQPDGKVYTIESDTEGGTFLGDMRAYIAKLLISDGIDNANFGVNSTQARESGAIGRFTTILTAHRAQGNYINGFKQHGFSGGNGIVTIFDNVKNEFSHEVGHNLGLGHYPGGKENYISSKRSGWGYDVFKNIFIPNFFWNSDGYSKQYFLNYTYTRDAMGGGAPASKESKYTLYTGYSQKIIQSTLESRGVFSPSSSTGYKVWDKNTKRMIEKKGNQLRKAVKYGTRVKTILGVYNPNNAKPSYIYPLFTSNYGHVYQAKYNNEPCYLKVNFSHSPTKKYGLISAMYNNFSNYVHINVESSKNPTSASLICKINNYEKTLFSRKFSNNNPLIAPTRIITSY
;
A
#
# COMPACT_ATOMS: atom_id res chain seq x y z
N GLU A 1 10.12 4.84 29.76
CA GLU A 1 9.06 4.72 30.79
C GLU A 1 9.11 5.96 31.67
N ILE A 2 7.98 6.45 32.18
CA ILE A 2 7.91 7.58 33.13
C ILE A 2 7.25 7.08 34.40
N PHE A 3 7.81 7.48 35.53
CA PHE A 3 7.27 7.18 36.85
C PHE A 3 6.90 8.48 37.55
N PHE A 4 5.65 8.60 37.95
CA PHE A 4 5.18 9.67 38.82
C PHE A 4 5.13 9.16 40.24
N LYS A 5 5.81 9.86 41.15
CA LYS A 5 5.62 9.77 42.59
C LYS A 5 5.18 11.16 43.05
N ILE A 6 3.95 11.29 43.53
CA ILE A 6 3.42 12.58 43.96
C ILE A 6 3.57 12.70 45.46
N ASP A 7 4.46 13.58 45.90
CA ASP A 7 4.62 13.94 47.32
C ASP A 7 3.99 15.32 47.64
N SER A 8 3.46 16.01 46.63
CA SER A 8 2.75 17.29 46.74
C SER A 8 1.42 17.16 47.51
N GLY A 9 1.06 18.21 48.27
CA GLY A 9 -0.26 18.35 48.89
C GLY A 9 -1.38 18.69 47.91
N TYR A 10 -1.06 19.09 46.68
CA TYR A 10 -2.01 19.38 45.60
C TYR A 10 -1.97 18.29 44.52
N PRO A 11 -3.12 17.94 43.90
CA PRO A 11 -3.17 16.95 42.84
C PRO A 11 -2.43 17.42 41.58
N VAL A 12 -1.77 16.47 40.91
CA VAL A 12 -1.09 16.68 39.63
C VAL A 12 -1.92 16.04 38.52
N TYR A 13 -2.23 16.81 37.48
CA TYR A 13 -2.98 16.33 36.32
C TYR A 13 -2.02 15.98 35.18
N VAL A 14 -2.03 14.72 34.75
CA VAL A 14 -1.24 14.24 33.62
C VAL A 14 -2.17 14.04 32.43
N HIS A 15 -1.97 14.81 31.36
CA HIS A 15 -2.80 14.75 30.17
C HIS A 15 -2.10 13.96 29.06
N TYR A 16 -2.78 12.95 28.50
CA TYR A 16 -2.28 12.20 27.35
C TYR A 16 -3.41 11.58 26.54
N ALA A 17 -3.33 11.67 25.20
CA ALA A 17 -4.27 11.05 24.26
C ALA A 17 -5.76 11.36 24.52
N GLY A 18 -6.07 12.55 25.03
CA GLY A 18 -7.44 12.96 25.38
C GLY A 18 -7.91 12.52 26.77
N GLU A 19 -7.09 11.80 27.53
CA GLU A 19 -7.36 11.43 28.92
C GLU A 19 -6.62 12.35 29.90
N THR A 20 -7.20 12.53 31.10
CA THR A 20 -6.60 13.26 32.22
C THR A 20 -6.47 12.34 33.43
N PHE A 21 -5.24 12.05 33.85
CA PHE A 21 -4.96 11.29 35.06
C PHE A 21 -4.72 12.25 36.22
N THR A 22 -5.55 12.16 37.25
CA THR A 22 -5.34 12.91 38.50
C THR A 22 -4.48 12.06 39.44
N LEU A 23 -3.34 12.59 39.87
CA LEU A 23 -2.40 11.94 40.78
C LEU A 23 -2.28 12.77 42.07
N SER A 24 -2.68 12.20 43.19
CA SER A 24 -2.69 12.82 44.52
C SER A 24 -1.50 12.35 45.39
N LYS A 25 -1.28 13.02 46.52
CA LYS A 25 -0.21 12.69 47.48
C LYS A 25 -0.18 11.19 47.80
N GLY A 26 0.99 10.57 47.66
CA GLY A 26 1.21 9.13 47.86
C GLY A 26 0.98 8.26 46.63
N ASN A 27 0.40 8.79 45.54
CA ASN A 27 0.27 8.00 44.30
C ASN A 27 1.64 7.73 43.67
N ARG A 28 1.84 6.46 43.31
CA ARG A 28 2.93 5.99 42.45
C ARG A 28 2.32 5.45 41.17
N LYS A 29 2.59 6.06 40.02
CA LYS A 29 2.05 5.61 38.73
C LYS A 29 3.13 5.51 37.68
N LYS A 30 3.19 4.35 37.03
CA LYS A 30 4.11 4.05 35.94
C LYS A 30 3.39 4.14 34.61
N PHE A 31 3.95 4.91 33.69
CA PHE A 31 3.59 4.94 32.28
C PHE A 31 4.72 4.34 31.47
N THR A 32 4.40 3.37 30.63
CA THR A 32 5.37 2.75 29.71
C THR A 32 5.08 3.23 28.30
N PHE A 33 6.10 3.71 27.58
CA PHE A 33 5.95 4.13 26.19
C PHE A 33 6.31 2.96 25.29
N THR A 34 5.32 2.39 24.62
CA THR A 34 5.44 1.23 23.73
C THR A 34 4.53 1.43 22.54
N ASN A 35 4.96 1.04 21.34
CA ASN A 35 4.20 1.19 20.09
C ASN A 35 3.71 2.64 19.83
N ASN A 36 4.61 3.62 19.96
CA ASN A 36 4.32 5.05 19.79
C ASN A 36 3.22 5.64 20.71
N ARG A 37 2.92 4.98 21.85
CA ARG A 37 1.94 5.48 22.82
C ARG A 37 2.30 5.19 24.27
N TRP A 38 1.73 5.95 25.21
CA TRP A 38 1.85 5.71 26.66
C TRP A 38 0.76 4.76 27.14
N GLU A 39 1.13 3.70 27.87
CA GLU A 39 0.23 2.72 28.48
C GLU A 39 0.37 2.70 30.01
N SER A 40 -0.73 2.52 30.75
CA SER A 40 -0.71 2.36 32.23
C SER A 40 -0.95 0.90 32.63
N LYS A 41 -0.11 0.36 33.52
CA LYS A 41 0.03 -1.10 33.76
C LYS A 41 -1.10 -1.80 34.54
N ASN A 42 -2.29 -1.22 34.73
CA ASN A 42 -3.31 -1.78 35.64
C ASN A 42 -4.67 -2.13 34.98
N LYS A 43 -4.71 -2.76 33.80
CA LYS A 43 -5.93 -3.50 33.39
C LYS A 43 -5.91 -4.89 34.03
N LYS A 44 -6.97 -5.27 34.76
CA LYS A 44 -7.17 -6.67 35.19
C LYS A 44 -7.22 -7.57 33.95
N ASN A 45 -6.81 -8.83 34.06
CA ASN A 45 -6.89 -9.73 32.89
C ASN A 45 -8.35 -10.00 32.50
N VAL A 46 -9.23 -10.20 33.49
CA VAL A 46 -10.66 -10.47 33.29
C VAL A 46 -11.49 -9.77 34.37
N ILE A 47 -12.67 -9.24 34.02
CA ILE A 47 -13.74 -8.86 34.94
C ILE A 47 -15.01 -9.63 34.56
N GLU A 48 -15.70 -10.20 35.55
CA GLU A 48 -16.95 -10.94 35.35
C GLU A 48 -18.13 -10.13 35.88
N LEU A 49 -19.19 -10.00 35.06
CA LEU A 49 -20.43 -9.29 35.38
C LEU A 49 -21.58 -10.30 35.48
N TYR A 50 -22.20 -10.34 36.64
CA TYR A 50 -23.33 -11.22 36.97
C TYR A 50 -24.21 -10.59 38.06
N GLY A 51 -25.42 -11.11 38.22
CA GLY A 51 -26.42 -10.64 39.19
C GLY A 51 -27.36 -9.57 38.63
N ASN A 52 -28.64 -9.59 39.06
CA ASN A 52 -29.71 -8.74 38.52
C ASN A 52 -29.38 -7.25 38.56
N LYS A 53 -28.81 -6.76 39.68
CA LYS A 53 -28.43 -5.35 39.85
C LYS A 53 -27.38 -4.92 38.83
N THR A 54 -26.28 -5.68 38.72
CA THR A 54 -25.16 -5.38 37.80
C THR A 54 -25.58 -5.44 36.34
N ILE A 55 -26.37 -6.46 35.96
CA ILE A 55 -26.89 -6.59 34.59
C ILE A 55 -27.91 -5.49 34.28
N GLY A 56 -28.72 -5.09 35.25
CA GLY A 56 -29.63 -3.95 35.14
C GLY A 56 -28.91 -2.61 34.92
N GLU A 57 -27.76 -2.38 35.56
CA GLU A 57 -26.98 -1.15 35.41
C GLU A 57 -26.38 -0.96 34.00
N ILE A 58 -26.02 -2.06 33.33
CA ILE A 58 -25.47 -2.03 31.96
C ILE A 58 -26.54 -2.21 30.87
N ALA A 59 -27.78 -2.56 31.25
CA ALA A 59 -28.89 -2.71 30.32
C ALA A 59 -29.16 -1.40 29.58
N ASN A 60 -29.09 -1.44 28.24
CA ASN A 60 -29.19 -0.24 27.38
C ASN A 60 -28.22 0.92 27.75
N ASN A 61 -27.16 0.67 28.53
CA ASN A 61 -26.28 1.71 29.04
C ASN A 61 -24.82 1.46 28.60
N PRO A 62 -24.45 1.87 27.37
CA PRO A 62 -23.10 1.64 26.85
C PRO A 62 -22.03 2.39 27.67
N VAL A 63 -22.34 3.56 28.24
CA VAL A 63 -21.39 4.34 29.05
C VAL A 63 -20.97 3.56 30.29
N LYS A 64 -21.93 2.93 30.98
CA LYS A 64 -21.64 2.10 32.15
C LYS A 64 -20.83 0.86 31.78
N LEU A 65 -21.17 0.20 30.67
CA LEU A 65 -20.41 -0.95 30.17
C LEU A 65 -18.96 -0.57 29.80
N ALA A 66 -18.73 0.62 29.22
CA ALA A 66 -17.39 1.12 28.91
C ALA A 66 -16.49 1.25 30.15
N GLN A 67 -17.05 1.64 31.29
CA GLN A 67 -16.30 1.76 32.54
C GLN A 67 -15.69 0.42 32.97
N TYR A 68 -16.40 -0.69 32.78
CA TYR A 68 -15.88 -2.04 33.07
C TYR A 68 -14.83 -2.48 32.05
N VAL A 69 -15.04 -2.19 30.76
CA VAL A 69 -14.10 -2.53 29.68
C VAL A 69 -12.76 -1.81 29.85
N ASN A 70 -12.76 -0.57 30.34
CA ASN A 70 -11.53 0.18 30.58
C ASN A 70 -10.71 -0.35 31.76
N GLN A 71 -11.30 -1.17 32.62
CA GLN A 71 -10.64 -1.75 33.78
C GLN A 71 -10.07 -3.15 33.52
N ALA A 72 -10.38 -3.78 32.37
CA ALA A 72 -9.94 -5.14 32.07
C ALA A 72 -9.57 -5.38 30.60
N LYS A 73 -8.73 -6.37 30.34
CA LYS A 73 -8.44 -6.85 28.97
C LYS A 73 -9.62 -7.63 28.38
N GLU A 74 -10.44 -8.24 29.23
CA GLU A 74 -11.68 -8.93 28.86
C GLU A 74 -12.75 -8.71 29.95
N VAL A 75 -13.96 -8.36 29.53
CA VAL A 75 -15.15 -8.36 30.39
C VAL A 75 -16.03 -9.53 29.98
N ILE A 76 -16.40 -10.39 30.92
CA ILE A 76 -17.32 -11.51 30.69
C ILE A 76 -18.67 -11.16 31.32
N ILE A 77 -19.75 -11.31 30.58
CA ILE A 77 -21.12 -11.01 31.01
C ILE A 77 -21.90 -12.33 31.04
N TYR A 78 -22.38 -12.72 32.22
CA TYR A 78 -23.19 -13.92 32.40
C TYR A 78 -24.68 -13.57 32.45
N ILE A 79 -25.44 -14.14 31.52
CA ILE A 79 -26.88 -13.95 31.39
C ILE A 79 -27.60 -15.25 31.74
N TYR A 80 -28.28 -15.28 32.89
CA TYR A 80 -28.99 -16.46 33.40
C TYR A 80 -30.34 -16.07 34.05
N ASN A 81 -31.17 -17.06 34.39
CA ASN A 81 -32.46 -16.81 35.03
C ASN A 81 -32.26 -16.12 36.40
N GLY A 82 -32.71 -14.85 36.51
CA GLY A 82 -32.45 -13.99 37.68
C GLY A 82 -31.30 -12.99 37.50
N SER A 83 -30.62 -12.98 36.34
CA SER A 83 -29.56 -12.02 35.97
C SER A 83 -29.62 -11.78 34.46
N TRP A 84 -30.68 -11.09 34.02
CA TRP A 84 -31.05 -10.97 32.61
C TRP A 84 -31.57 -9.57 32.25
N THR A 85 -31.36 -9.18 31.01
CA THR A 85 -31.94 -7.98 30.38
C THR A 85 -32.34 -8.30 28.94
N ASN A 86 -33.35 -7.60 28.43
CA ASN A 86 -33.77 -7.71 27.03
C ASN A 86 -32.68 -7.28 26.05
N ASN A 87 -31.96 -6.21 26.38
CA ASN A 87 -31.08 -5.51 25.45
C ASN A 87 -29.75 -5.12 26.10
N LEU A 88 -28.66 -5.32 25.36
CA LEU A 88 -27.34 -4.81 25.69
C LEU A 88 -26.80 -3.98 24.52
N VAL A 89 -26.28 -2.79 24.81
CA VAL A 89 -25.67 -1.91 23.80
C VAL A 89 -24.18 -1.83 24.07
N LEU A 90 -23.37 -2.22 23.08
CA LEU A 90 -21.92 -2.22 23.21
C LEU A 90 -21.34 -0.80 23.06
N PRO A 91 -20.37 -0.40 23.91
CA PRO A 91 -19.82 0.95 23.88
C PRO A 91 -18.90 1.21 22.70
N VAL A 92 -19.02 2.32 21.99
CA VAL A 92 -18.08 2.67 20.90
C VAL A 92 -17.14 3.83 21.25
N LYS A 93 -17.46 4.60 22.30
CA LYS A 93 -16.64 5.69 22.82
C LYS A 93 -15.83 5.18 24.02
N ASN A 94 -14.59 5.64 24.15
CA ASN A 94 -13.67 5.26 25.23
C ASN A 94 -13.43 3.75 25.33
N ILE A 95 -13.26 3.06 24.20
CA ILE A 95 -12.89 1.63 24.14
C ILE A 95 -11.59 1.50 23.35
N HIS A 96 -10.66 0.69 23.86
CA HIS A 96 -9.34 0.55 23.26
C HIS A 96 -9.30 -0.62 22.28
N GLU A 97 -8.43 -0.52 21.28
CA GLU A 97 -8.19 -1.59 20.32
C GLU A 97 -7.79 -2.89 21.03
N ASN A 98 -8.44 -4.01 20.66
CA ASN A 98 -8.34 -5.34 21.26
C ASN A 98 -9.06 -5.57 22.59
N ASP A 99 -9.76 -4.57 23.14
CA ASP A 99 -10.61 -4.82 24.31
C ASP A 99 -11.69 -5.85 23.96
N LYS A 100 -12.01 -6.73 24.91
CA LYS A 100 -12.93 -7.85 24.71
C LYS A 100 -14.15 -7.77 25.61
N ILE A 101 -15.31 -8.07 25.04
CA ILE A 101 -16.53 -8.38 25.80
C ILE A 101 -16.97 -9.78 25.41
N ARG A 102 -16.96 -10.72 26.34
CA ARG A 102 -17.57 -12.04 26.18
C ARG A 102 -18.95 -12.04 26.84
N ILE A 103 -19.92 -12.64 26.18
CA ILE A 103 -21.28 -12.81 26.71
C ILE A 103 -21.61 -14.29 26.66
N GLU A 104 -22.07 -14.84 27.78
CA GLU A 104 -22.48 -16.22 27.92
C GLU A 104 -23.93 -16.30 28.40
N VAL A 105 -24.78 -16.98 27.62
CA VAL A 105 -26.22 -17.06 27.90
C VAL A 105 -26.60 -18.46 28.35
N SER A 106 -27.05 -18.59 29.59
CA SER A 106 -27.70 -19.80 30.11
C SER A 106 -29.16 -19.59 30.50
N SER A 107 -29.68 -18.36 30.37
CA SER A 107 -31.08 -17.98 30.58
C SER A 107 -32.03 -18.73 29.64
N THR A 108 -33.27 -18.96 30.09
CA THR A 108 -34.37 -19.43 29.22
C THR A 108 -34.91 -18.33 28.32
N HIS A 109 -34.62 -17.07 28.62
CA HIS A 109 -35.00 -15.90 27.82
C HIS A 109 -33.84 -15.46 26.91
N THR A 110 -34.15 -15.01 25.70
CA THR A 110 -33.16 -14.47 24.75
C THR A 110 -32.70 -13.07 25.12
N ILE A 111 -31.56 -12.62 24.59
CA ILE A 111 -31.04 -11.25 24.76
C ILE A 111 -30.60 -10.68 23.42
N ASN A 112 -30.91 -9.41 23.17
CA ASN A 112 -30.53 -8.69 21.96
C ASN A 112 -29.29 -7.83 22.19
N ILE A 113 -28.27 -8.00 21.36
CA ILE A 113 -27.02 -7.23 21.41
C ILE A 113 -26.94 -6.25 20.24
N TYR A 114 -26.79 -4.97 20.57
CA TYR A 114 -26.68 -3.87 19.62
C TYR A 114 -25.24 -3.38 19.56
N LYS A 115 -24.69 -3.24 18.34
CA LYS A 115 -23.29 -2.84 18.09
C LYS A 115 -23.08 -1.33 18.05
N GLN A 116 -24.15 -0.53 17.91
CA GLN A 116 -24.10 0.94 17.83
C GLN A 116 -25.43 1.56 18.27
N GLY A 117 -25.35 2.70 18.98
CA GLY A 117 -26.45 3.59 19.33
C GLY A 117 -25.90 4.88 19.96
N GLU A 118 -26.38 6.05 19.54
CA GLU A 118 -26.06 7.34 20.19
C GLU A 118 -26.64 7.40 21.61
N PRO A 119 -26.05 8.20 22.54
CA PRO A 119 -26.49 8.23 23.92
C PRO A 119 -27.90 8.79 24.08
N ILE A 120 -28.55 8.31 25.14
CA ILE A 120 -29.86 8.73 25.66
C ILE A 120 -29.92 10.26 25.73
N ILE A 121 -30.75 10.87 24.88
CA ILE A 121 -31.45 12.10 25.24
C ILE A 121 -32.85 11.63 25.67
N VAL A 122 -33.22 11.91 26.92
CA VAL A 122 -34.53 11.55 27.48
C VAL A 122 -35.65 12.05 26.56
N GLY A 123 -36.49 11.15 26.03
CA GLY A 123 -37.75 11.51 25.36
C GLY A 123 -37.89 11.28 23.85
N LYS A 124 -37.04 10.49 23.16
CA LYS A 124 -37.27 10.10 21.74
C LYS A 124 -37.18 8.58 21.49
N PRO A 125 -38.03 8.00 20.62
CA PRO A 125 -37.95 6.58 20.24
C PRO A 125 -36.74 6.28 19.35
N ILE A 126 -36.17 5.09 19.51
CA ILE A 126 -34.90 4.67 18.92
C ILE A 126 -35.11 4.03 17.54
N LYS A 127 -34.29 4.37 16.53
CA LYS A 127 -34.04 3.53 15.36
C LYS A 127 -32.77 2.71 15.62
N PHE A 128 -32.92 1.42 15.89
CA PHE A 128 -31.77 0.53 16.06
C PHE A 128 -31.33 -0.03 14.69
N ASP A 129 -30.02 -0.05 14.45
CA ASP A 129 -29.42 -0.94 13.44
C ASP A 129 -29.65 -2.42 13.83
N THR A 130 -29.49 -3.32 12.86
CA THR A 130 -29.67 -4.79 13.06
C THR A 130 -29.01 -5.31 14.35
N HIS A 131 -29.77 -6.07 15.14
CA HIS A 131 -29.34 -6.65 16.42
C HIS A 131 -29.04 -8.13 16.29
N ILE A 132 -28.37 -8.69 17.29
CA ILE A 132 -28.13 -10.14 17.37
C ILE A 132 -28.80 -10.68 18.61
N THR A 133 -29.73 -11.61 18.39
CA THR A 133 -30.40 -12.33 19.45
C THR A 133 -29.56 -13.53 19.86
N LEU A 134 -29.12 -13.56 21.11
CA LEU A 134 -28.47 -14.71 21.73
C LEU A 134 -29.49 -15.51 22.53
N LYS A 135 -29.38 -16.83 22.48
CA LYS A 135 -30.24 -17.79 23.18
C LYS A 135 -29.44 -18.69 24.13
N ARG A 136 -30.15 -19.49 24.92
CA ARG A 136 -29.54 -20.46 25.85
C ARG A 136 -28.48 -21.32 25.15
N GLY A 137 -27.27 -21.32 25.70
CA GLY A 137 -26.11 -22.05 25.19
C GLY A 137 -25.17 -21.20 24.32
N ASP A 138 -25.61 -20.02 23.86
CA ASP A 138 -24.76 -19.16 23.04
C ASP A 138 -23.63 -18.54 23.86
N LYS A 139 -22.43 -18.56 23.27
CA LYS A 139 -21.26 -17.84 23.74
C LYS A 139 -20.71 -17.00 22.60
N ILE A 140 -20.55 -15.72 22.85
CA ILE A 140 -20.05 -14.76 21.87
C ILE A 140 -18.95 -13.91 22.51
N THR A 141 -17.86 -13.71 21.78
CA THR A 141 -16.81 -12.76 22.19
C THR A 141 -16.73 -11.67 21.14
N TYR A 142 -16.99 -10.45 21.58
CA TYR A 142 -16.76 -9.24 20.83
C TYR A 142 -15.35 -8.73 21.10
N ILE A 143 -14.66 -8.32 20.05
CA ILE A 143 -13.35 -7.68 20.12
C ILE A 143 -13.49 -6.31 19.46
N PHE A 144 -13.01 -5.26 20.12
CA PHE A 144 -13.03 -3.92 19.57
C PHE A 144 -11.89 -3.74 18.57
N LYS A 145 -12.25 -3.47 17.31
CA LYS A 145 -11.31 -3.34 16.19
C LYS A 145 -11.73 -2.21 15.26
N ASN A 146 -10.82 -1.30 14.93
CA ASN A 146 -11.06 -0.21 13.98
C ASN A 146 -12.34 0.61 14.28
N GLY A 147 -12.57 0.93 15.55
CA GLY A 147 -13.72 1.71 16.01
C GLY A 147 -15.07 0.98 16.02
N LYS A 148 -15.08 -0.36 15.85
CA LYS A 148 -16.30 -1.18 15.86
C LYS A 148 -16.10 -2.48 16.64
N TRP A 149 -17.18 -3.02 17.20
CA TRP A 149 -17.18 -4.37 17.79
C TRP A 149 -17.39 -5.45 16.72
N ILE A 150 -16.43 -6.35 16.60
CA ILE A 150 -16.51 -7.52 15.73
C ILE A 150 -16.65 -8.81 16.56
N HIS A 151 -17.31 -9.84 16.03
CA HIS A 151 -17.45 -11.14 16.70
C HIS A 151 -17.81 -12.25 15.71
N ARG A 152 -17.69 -13.50 16.16
CA ARG A 152 -18.33 -14.69 15.60
C ARG A 152 -18.94 -15.51 16.74
N LEU A 153 -20.05 -16.18 16.47
CA LEU A 153 -20.64 -17.17 17.38
C LEU A 153 -19.76 -18.43 17.37
N LYS A 154 -19.66 -19.10 18.52
CA LYS A 154 -18.78 -20.26 18.65
C LYS A 154 -19.23 -21.39 17.72
N ASN A 155 -20.51 -21.78 17.75
CA ASN A 155 -21.00 -22.96 17.08
C ASN A 155 -22.37 -22.77 16.43
N ILE A 156 -22.64 -23.52 15.37
CA ILE A 156 -23.98 -23.76 14.83
C ILE A 156 -24.12 -25.23 14.44
N THR A 157 -25.33 -25.77 14.61
CA THR A 157 -25.70 -27.08 14.06
C THR A 157 -26.74 -26.91 12.95
N LEU A 158 -26.45 -27.47 11.77
CA LEU A 158 -27.31 -27.58 10.61
C LEU A 158 -27.89 -29.00 10.61
N ALA A 159 -29.17 -29.12 10.94
CA ALA A 159 -29.85 -30.41 11.14
C ALA A 159 -31.33 -30.37 10.70
N THR A 160 -31.70 -29.47 9.79
CA THR A 160 -33.07 -29.36 9.23
C THR A 160 -33.03 -29.46 7.71
N PRO A 161 -34.11 -29.92 7.04
CA PRO A 161 -34.10 -30.15 5.60
C PRO A 161 -33.75 -28.87 4.83
N THR A 162 -34.33 -27.74 5.25
CA THR A 162 -34.11 -26.43 4.66
C THR A 162 -32.69 -25.90 4.82
N LYS A 163 -31.96 -26.27 5.88
CA LYS A 163 -30.59 -25.81 6.10
C LYS A 163 -29.59 -26.71 5.38
N VAL A 164 -29.77 -28.02 5.48
CA VAL A 164 -28.85 -29.00 4.87
C VAL A 164 -29.02 -29.02 3.35
N GLY A 165 -30.25 -28.97 2.84
CA GLY A 165 -30.51 -28.96 1.38
C GLY A 165 -29.95 -27.74 0.65
N THR A 166 -29.86 -26.57 1.31
CA THR A 166 -29.23 -25.38 0.70
C THR A 166 -27.72 -25.50 0.48
N LEU A 167 -27.09 -26.52 1.08
CA LEU A 167 -25.66 -26.77 0.90
C LEU A 167 -25.35 -27.50 -0.42
N GLU A 168 -26.38 -28.05 -1.09
CA GLU A 168 -26.22 -28.83 -2.31
C GLU A 168 -25.43 -28.05 -3.37
N ASN A 169 -24.23 -28.53 -3.67
CA ASN A 169 -23.33 -27.96 -4.67
C ASN A 169 -23.03 -26.46 -4.50
N ASN A 170 -23.30 -25.85 -3.34
CA ASN A 170 -23.24 -24.40 -3.15
C ASN A 170 -22.30 -24.00 -1.99
N PRO A 171 -21.03 -23.66 -2.26
CA PRO A 171 -20.07 -23.26 -1.23
C PRO A 171 -20.36 -21.89 -0.62
N ASN A 172 -21.13 -21.02 -1.30
CA ASN A 172 -21.40 -19.66 -0.82
C ASN A 172 -22.29 -19.65 0.43
N ILE A 173 -23.18 -20.63 0.56
CA ILE A 173 -24.02 -20.75 1.77
C ILE A 173 -23.15 -21.04 3.00
N LEU A 174 -22.21 -21.99 2.90
CA LEU A 174 -21.24 -22.24 3.98
C LEU A 174 -20.38 -20.99 4.25
N LYS A 175 -19.98 -20.24 3.22
CA LYS A 175 -19.26 -18.97 3.38
C LYS A 175 -20.05 -17.97 4.22
N GLU A 176 -21.36 -17.82 3.99
CA GLU A 176 -22.22 -16.96 4.82
C GLU A 176 -22.35 -17.47 6.26
N TYR A 177 -22.38 -18.78 6.48
CA TYR A 177 -22.35 -19.35 7.83
C TYR A 177 -21.00 -19.07 8.52
N PHE A 178 -19.86 -19.21 7.84
CA PHE A 178 -18.55 -18.95 8.42
C PHE A 178 -18.26 -17.48 8.73
N LYS A 179 -18.98 -16.54 8.09
CA LYS A 179 -18.98 -15.13 8.51
C LYS A 179 -19.59 -14.94 9.91
N LYS A 180 -20.50 -15.83 10.31
CA LYS A 180 -21.27 -15.74 11.56
C LYS A 180 -20.76 -16.71 12.63
N TYR A 181 -20.26 -17.88 12.26
CA TYR A 181 -19.91 -18.98 13.16
C TYR A 181 -18.48 -19.47 12.92
N ARG A 182 -17.76 -19.82 13.98
CA ARG A 182 -16.41 -20.41 13.88
C ARG A 182 -16.44 -21.92 13.65
N HIS A 183 -17.37 -22.61 14.31
CA HIS A 183 -17.56 -24.06 14.23
C HIS A 183 -18.94 -24.36 13.64
N ILE A 184 -19.01 -25.13 12.54
CA ILE A 184 -20.26 -25.59 11.94
C ILE A 184 -20.35 -27.09 12.14
N THR A 185 -21.49 -27.58 12.61
CA THR A 185 -21.80 -29.02 12.63
C THR A 185 -22.92 -29.29 11.64
N VAL A 186 -22.75 -30.25 10.75
CA VAL A 186 -23.77 -30.70 9.79
C VAL A 186 -24.18 -32.11 10.17
N ASN A 187 -25.46 -32.28 10.53
CA ASN A 187 -26.03 -33.57 10.85
C ASN A 187 -26.97 -33.97 9.71
N THR A 188 -26.76 -35.16 9.14
CA THR A 188 -27.71 -35.75 8.18
C THR A 188 -28.43 -36.94 8.82
N TYR A 189 -29.68 -37.15 8.44
CA TYR A 189 -30.52 -38.30 8.80
C TYR A 189 -31.61 -38.45 7.74
N ASP A 190 -32.39 -39.53 7.79
CA ASP A 190 -33.46 -39.76 6.81
C ASP A 190 -34.51 -38.64 6.91
N GLY A 191 -34.71 -37.91 5.80
CA GLY A 191 -35.51 -36.68 5.74
C GLY A 191 -34.72 -35.36 5.87
N VAL A 192 -33.44 -35.41 6.27
CA VAL A 192 -32.51 -34.27 6.30
C VAL A 192 -31.19 -34.67 5.66
N TRP A 193 -31.11 -34.52 4.34
CA TRP A 193 -30.00 -35.00 3.53
C TRP A 193 -29.74 -34.11 2.32
N THR A 194 -28.50 -34.14 1.84
CA THR A 194 -28.05 -33.53 0.59
C THR A 194 -26.92 -34.40 0.06
N GLU A 195 -26.78 -34.51 -1.26
CA GLU A 195 -25.80 -35.41 -1.86
C GLU A 195 -24.40 -34.81 -1.84
N ASN A 196 -24.26 -33.53 -2.19
CA ASN A 196 -22.97 -32.91 -2.48
C ASN A 196 -22.77 -31.62 -1.68
N ILE A 197 -21.76 -31.59 -0.81
CA ILE A 197 -21.38 -30.41 -0.04
C ILE A 197 -20.00 -29.93 -0.49
N LYS A 198 -19.95 -28.71 -1.04
CA LYS A 198 -18.69 -28.06 -1.46
C LYS A 198 -18.18 -27.14 -0.35
N LEU A 199 -16.97 -27.40 0.15
CA LEU A 199 -16.34 -26.56 1.16
C LEU A 199 -15.75 -25.28 0.52
N PRO A 200 -15.95 -24.09 1.12
CA PRO A 200 -15.50 -22.80 0.54
C PRO A 200 -14.01 -22.53 0.77
N THR A 201 -13.33 -21.84 -0.15
CA THR A 201 -11.87 -21.57 -0.08
C THR A 201 -11.50 -20.12 0.32
N ASP A 202 -12.48 -19.22 0.47
CA ASP A 202 -12.27 -17.82 0.86
C ASP A 202 -12.99 -17.56 2.20
N ILE A 203 -12.47 -18.16 3.27
CA ILE A 203 -12.98 -18.03 4.64
C ILE A 203 -11.82 -17.82 5.62
N GLU A 204 -12.14 -17.47 6.87
CA GLU A 204 -11.12 -17.16 7.88
C GLU A 204 -10.39 -18.43 8.36
N GLU A 205 -9.07 -18.32 8.53
CA GLU A 205 -8.19 -19.36 9.06
C GLU A 205 -8.66 -19.87 10.44
N GLY A 206 -8.53 -21.18 10.65
CA GLY A 206 -8.99 -21.87 11.86
C GLY A 206 -10.51 -22.05 11.97
N SER A 207 -11.25 -21.83 10.87
CA SER A 207 -12.67 -22.20 10.78
C SER A 207 -12.81 -23.73 10.68
N GLU A 208 -13.82 -24.28 11.35
CA GLU A 208 -14.00 -25.73 11.45
C GLU A 208 -15.40 -26.16 11.04
N ILE A 209 -15.48 -27.31 10.36
CA ILE A 209 -16.75 -27.98 10.06
C ILE A 209 -16.69 -29.45 10.45
N PHE A 210 -17.75 -29.91 11.10
CA PHE A 210 -17.91 -31.27 11.56
C PHE A 210 -19.14 -31.90 10.92
N PHE A 211 -18.96 -33.05 10.28
CA PHE A 211 -20.02 -33.82 9.65
C PHE A 211 -20.36 -35.02 10.51
N ASN A 212 -21.65 -35.20 10.81
CA ASN A 212 -22.20 -36.40 11.43
C ASN A 212 -23.22 -37.01 10.46
N ILE A 213 -22.86 -38.12 9.83
CA ILE A 213 -23.70 -38.74 8.80
C ILE A 213 -24.51 -39.87 9.40
N ASN A 214 -25.81 -39.67 9.58
CA ASN A 214 -26.75 -40.72 10.03
C ASN A 214 -27.82 -41.05 8.98
N SER A 215 -27.78 -40.42 7.81
CA SER A 215 -28.66 -40.71 6.66
C SER A 215 -28.37 -42.08 6.05
N GLY A 216 -29.40 -42.71 5.49
CA GLY A 216 -29.28 -43.97 4.74
C GLY A 216 -28.49 -43.84 3.45
N TYR A 217 -28.54 -42.68 2.79
CA TYR A 217 -27.70 -42.34 1.64
C TYR A 217 -26.39 -41.65 2.05
N PRO A 218 -25.27 -41.93 1.37
CA PRO A 218 -23.99 -41.30 1.64
C PRO A 218 -23.98 -39.81 1.23
N VAL A 219 -22.99 -39.06 1.72
CA VAL A 219 -22.80 -37.62 1.45
C VAL A 219 -21.40 -37.39 0.91
N ASN A 220 -21.28 -36.69 -0.22
CA ASN A 220 -20.02 -36.36 -0.87
C ASN A 220 -19.54 -34.97 -0.43
N ILE A 221 -18.37 -34.90 0.21
CA ILE A 221 -17.72 -33.66 0.64
C ILE A 221 -16.58 -33.32 -0.32
N TYR A 222 -16.65 -32.15 -0.95
CA TYR A 222 -15.64 -31.66 -1.89
C TYR A 222 -14.78 -30.58 -1.24
N ASN A 223 -13.48 -30.83 -1.08
CA ASN A 223 -12.56 -29.93 -0.38
C ASN A 223 -11.47 -29.29 -1.26
N SER A 224 -11.74 -29.11 -2.56
CA SER A 224 -10.84 -28.66 -3.65
C SER A 224 -9.74 -29.63 -4.08
N GLU A 225 -9.26 -30.51 -3.21
CA GLU A 225 -8.21 -31.51 -3.55
C GLU A 225 -8.80 -32.90 -3.85
N LYS A 226 -9.88 -33.28 -3.15
CA LYS A 226 -10.47 -34.62 -3.23
C LYS A 226 -11.96 -34.59 -2.84
N THR A 227 -12.67 -35.64 -3.24
CA THR A 227 -14.03 -35.96 -2.76
C THR A 227 -13.98 -37.01 -1.65
N PHE A 228 -14.69 -36.75 -0.56
CA PHE A 228 -14.89 -37.70 0.55
C PHE A 228 -16.33 -38.17 0.55
N THR A 229 -16.57 -39.45 0.29
CA THR A 229 -17.90 -40.05 0.39
C THR A 229 -18.07 -40.61 1.80
N LEU A 230 -18.97 -40.00 2.56
CA LEU A 230 -19.21 -40.33 3.96
C LEU A 230 -20.52 -41.12 4.07
N SER A 231 -20.44 -42.35 4.58
CA SER A 231 -21.60 -43.25 4.75
C SER A 231 -22.19 -43.15 6.16
N ARG A 232 -23.36 -43.77 6.36
CA ARG A 232 -24.04 -43.83 7.66
C ARG A 232 -23.09 -44.26 8.80
N GLY A 233 -23.15 -43.55 9.92
CA GLY A 233 -22.30 -43.75 11.10
C GLY A 233 -20.96 -43.01 11.04
N THR A 234 -20.64 -42.34 9.92
CA THR A 234 -19.35 -41.63 9.77
C THR A 234 -19.39 -40.26 10.44
N GLN A 235 -18.33 -39.94 11.17
CA GLN A 235 -18.06 -38.59 11.68
C GLN A 235 -16.75 -38.06 11.09
N MET A 236 -16.73 -36.81 10.66
CA MET A 236 -15.54 -36.22 10.06
C MET A 236 -15.42 -34.73 10.34
N LYS A 237 -14.25 -34.32 10.82
CA LYS A 237 -13.91 -32.91 11.04
C LYS A 237 -13.00 -32.40 9.93
N PHE A 238 -13.27 -31.21 9.43
CA PHE A 238 -12.36 -30.44 8.59
C PHE A 238 -12.02 -29.11 9.26
N THR A 239 -10.77 -28.69 9.11
CA THR A 239 -10.24 -27.42 9.60
C THR A 239 -9.61 -26.68 8.44
N PHE A 240 -9.99 -25.42 8.26
CA PHE A 240 -9.41 -24.55 7.23
C PHE A 240 -8.10 -23.97 7.74
N SER A 241 -7.00 -24.31 7.07
CA SER A 241 -5.63 -23.90 7.40
C SER A 241 -4.83 -23.63 6.12
N ASN A 242 -4.14 -22.49 6.03
CA ASN A 242 -3.27 -22.12 4.90
C ASN A 242 -3.99 -22.16 3.54
N GLY A 243 -5.20 -21.62 3.47
CA GLY A 243 -6.01 -21.57 2.25
C GLY A 243 -6.61 -22.92 1.81
N ARG A 244 -6.51 -23.97 2.64
CA ARG A 244 -6.96 -25.34 2.30
C ARG A 244 -7.72 -25.99 3.45
N TRP A 245 -8.59 -26.95 3.12
CA TRP A 245 -9.31 -27.77 4.09
C TRP A 245 -8.58 -29.07 4.38
N ASP A 246 -8.23 -29.30 5.65
CA ASP A 246 -7.60 -30.53 6.10
C ASP A 246 -8.46 -31.23 7.16
N HIS A 247 -8.50 -32.56 7.13
CA HIS A 247 -9.26 -33.40 8.06
C HIS A 247 -8.37 -34.17 9.04
N ARG A 248 -7.05 -34.02 8.93
CA ARG A 248 -6.09 -34.63 9.83
C ARG A 248 -6.11 -33.95 11.20
N GLY A 249 -5.87 -34.72 12.26
CA GLY A 249 -5.72 -34.16 13.61
C GLY A 249 -4.50 -33.25 13.72
N GLU A 250 -4.50 -32.29 14.65
CA GLU A 250 -3.42 -31.30 14.76
C GLU A 250 -2.06 -31.95 15.03
N SER A 251 -1.95 -32.74 16.10
CA SER A 251 -0.71 -33.43 16.42
C SER A 251 -0.96 -34.81 17.03
N THR A 252 0.09 -35.62 17.06
CA THR A 252 0.17 -36.81 17.89
C THR A 252 1.53 -36.88 18.54
N ILE A 253 1.58 -37.40 19.78
CA ILE A 253 2.82 -37.62 20.50
C ILE A 253 3.13 -39.12 20.50
N LEU A 254 4.34 -39.49 20.09
CA LEU A 254 4.84 -40.85 20.04
C LEU A 254 5.89 -41.06 21.13
N TYR A 255 5.65 -42.07 21.96
CA TYR A 255 6.52 -42.54 23.03
C TYR A 255 6.23 -44.02 23.33
N GLY A 256 7.07 -44.64 24.16
CA GLY A 256 7.03 -46.06 24.51
C GLY A 256 7.92 -46.93 23.60
N ASN A 257 8.62 -47.89 24.20
CA ASN A 257 9.63 -48.71 23.51
C ASN A 257 9.06 -49.47 22.29
N LYS A 258 7.86 -50.04 22.44
CA LYS A 258 7.19 -50.77 21.34
C LYS A 258 6.87 -49.85 20.16
N THR A 259 6.40 -48.64 20.44
CA THR A 259 6.04 -47.64 19.42
C THR A 259 7.27 -47.11 18.70
N LEU A 260 8.31 -46.72 19.45
CA LEU A 260 9.53 -46.17 18.87
C LEU A 260 10.39 -47.23 18.18
N GLY A 261 10.39 -48.47 18.67
CA GLY A 261 11.05 -49.61 18.01
C GLY A 261 10.53 -49.83 16.59
N GLN A 262 9.23 -49.64 16.35
CA GLN A 262 8.64 -49.73 15.00
C GLN A 262 9.08 -48.60 14.06
N LEU A 263 9.58 -47.48 14.58
CA LEU A 263 10.07 -46.36 13.78
C LEU A 263 11.56 -46.52 13.40
N ASN A 264 12.28 -47.47 14.01
CA ASN A 264 13.71 -47.66 13.74
C ASN A 264 13.95 -47.94 12.25
N ASN A 265 14.67 -47.04 11.56
CA ASN A 265 14.93 -47.15 10.12
C ASN A 265 13.66 -47.36 9.25
N ASN A 266 12.48 -46.90 9.70
CA ASN A 266 11.22 -47.18 9.04
C ASN A 266 10.44 -45.89 8.70
N ALA A 267 10.79 -45.28 7.57
CA ALA A 267 10.13 -44.08 7.06
C ALA A 267 8.65 -44.30 6.73
N HIS A 268 8.28 -45.49 6.29
CA HIS A 268 6.88 -45.82 5.96
C HIS A 268 5.99 -45.78 7.21
N LYS A 269 6.49 -46.24 8.35
CA LYS A 269 5.74 -46.20 9.61
C LYS A 269 5.49 -44.76 10.07
N LEU A 270 6.50 -43.89 9.94
CA LEU A 270 6.34 -42.47 10.24
C LEU A 270 5.34 -41.79 9.29
N LEU A 271 5.38 -42.14 8.00
CA LEU A 271 4.42 -41.67 7.00
C LEU A 271 2.97 -42.05 7.35
N GLN A 272 2.73 -43.25 7.91
CA GLN A 272 1.39 -43.65 8.35
C GLN A 272 0.81 -42.69 9.39
N TYR A 273 1.63 -42.19 10.32
CA TYR A 273 1.19 -41.18 11.29
C TYR A 273 0.93 -39.82 10.63
N LEU A 274 1.81 -39.37 9.73
CA LEU A 274 1.65 -38.10 8.99
C LEU A 274 0.45 -38.10 8.04
N ARG A 275 -0.01 -39.26 7.58
CA ARG A 275 -1.27 -39.40 6.84
C ARG A 275 -2.50 -39.08 7.69
N GLN A 276 -2.42 -39.23 9.01
CA GLN A 276 -3.53 -39.01 9.94
C GLN A 276 -3.41 -37.70 10.73
N LYS A 277 -2.19 -37.16 10.86
CA LYS A 277 -1.85 -36.04 11.73
C LYS A 277 -0.99 -35.02 11.00
N LYS A 278 -1.21 -33.73 11.23
CA LYS A 278 -0.40 -32.65 10.62
C LYS A 278 1.00 -32.57 11.24
N GLU A 279 1.10 -32.91 12.53
CA GLU A 279 2.37 -32.97 13.25
C GLU A 279 2.54 -34.30 13.99
N VAL A 280 3.75 -34.85 13.94
CA VAL A 280 4.18 -35.98 14.77
C VAL A 280 5.28 -35.52 15.70
N ILE A 281 5.02 -35.58 17.00
CA ILE A 281 5.98 -35.24 18.05
C ILE A 281 6.54 -36.54 18.63
N ILE A 282 7.86 -36.72 18.66
CA ILE A 282 8.52 -37.94 19.13
C ILE A 282 9.35 -37.60 20.36
N HIS A 283 9.07 -38.26 21.48
CA HIS A 283 9.84 -38.10 22.70
C HIS A 283 10.69 -39.34 23.00
N PHE A 284 11.99 -39.13 23.19
CA PHE A 284 12.94 -40.18 23.56
C PHE A 284 13.28 -40.07 25.04
N TYR A 285 13.17 -41.17 25.77
CA TYR A 285 13.54 -41.33 27.18
C TYR A 285 14.24 -42.67 27.37
N ASP A 286 14.93 -42.85 28.49
CA ASP A 286 15.46 -44.18 28.84
C ASP A 286 14.28 -45.16 29.03
N GLY A 287 14.32 -46.30 28.34
CA GLY A 287 13.20 -47.24 28.23
C GLY A 287 12.15 -46.90 27.16
N SER A 288 12.31 -45.81 26.42
CA SER A 288 11.46 -45.40 25.29
C SER A 288 12.35 -44.72 24.24
N TRP A 289 13.10 -45.52 23.48
CA TRP A 289 14.14 -45.02 22.59
C TRP A 289 14.27 -45.87 21.31
N THR A 290 14.79 -45.26 20.25
CA THR A 290 15.25 -45.96 19.05
C THR A 290 16.49 -45.29 18.46
N LYS A 291 17.33 -46.07 17.78
CA LYS A 291 18.63 -45.63 17.28
C LYS A 291 18.52 -44.66 16.10
N ASN A 292 17.62 -44.94 15.17
CA ASN A 292 17.52 -44.19 13.92
C ASN A 292 16.08 -43.81 13.61
N ILE A 293 15.86 -42.55 13.25
CA ILE A 293 14.63 -42.07 12.63
C ILE A 293 14.93 -41.71 11.19
N VAL A 294 14.14 -42.23 10.25
CA VAL A 294 14.24 -41.89 8.84
C VAL A 294 12.95 -41.18 8.44
N LEU A 295 13.07 -39.96 7.94
CA LEU A 295 11.94 -39.17 7.47
C LEU A 295 11.54 -39.66 6.06
N PRO A 296 10.23 -39.79 5.76
CA PRO A 296 9.79 -40.17 4.42
C PRO A 296 10.08 -39.05 3.41
N GLU A 297 10.44 -39.41 2.17
CA GLU A 297 10.75 -38.42 1.11
C GLU A 297 9.62 -38.23 0.10
N THR A 298 8.70 -39.21 -0.01
CA THR A 298 7.54 -39.18 -0.91
C THR A 298 6.24 -39.45 -0.17
N GLY A 299 5.12 -38.93 -0.69
CA GLY A 299 3.78 -39.12 -0.12
C GLY A 299 3.47 -38.27 1.12
N ILE A 300 4.35 -37.33 1.47
CA ILE A 300 4.18 -36.33 2.53
C ILE A 300 3.44 -35.12 1.97
N LYS A 301 2.62 -34.45 2.78
CA LYS A 301 1.97 -33.20 2.38
C LYS A 301 2.85 -32.00 2.75
N GLU A 302 2.81 -30.96 1.93
CA GLU A 302 3.48 -29.69 2.22
C GLU A 302 3.05 -29.17 3.61
N TYR A 303 4.01 -28.69 4.39
CA TYR A 303 3.89 -28.20 5.77
C TYR A 303 3.66 -29.26 6.86
N ASP A 304 3.71 -30.55 6.55
CA ASP A 304 3.74 -31.59 7.59
C ASP A 304 4.96 -31.43 8.49
N ARG A 305 4.78 -31.70 9.80
CA ARG A 305 5.80 -31.45 10.82
C ARG A 305 6.20 -32.71 11.56
N VAL A 306 7.49 -32.80 11.87
CA VAL A 306 8.04 -33.79 12.80
C VAL A 306 8.91 -33.07 13.82
N THR A 307 8.57 -33.22 15.09
CA THR A 307 9.30 -32.61 16.21
C THR A 307 9.89 -33.71 17.08
N LEU A 308 11.20 -33.68 17.34
CA LEU A 308 11.91 -34.68 18.13
C LEU A 308 12.48 -34.04 19.40
N TYR A 309 12.19 -34.64 20.56
CA TYR A 309 12.75 -34.28 21.86
C TYR A 309 13.58 -35.42 22.43
N VAL A 310 14.90 -35.27 22.51
CA VAL A 310 15.79 -36.31 23.02
C VAL A 310 16.12 -36.06 24.48
N ASN A 311 15.52 -36.83 25.39
CA ASN A 311 15.82 -36.80 26.83
C ASN A 311 16.52 -38.09 27.33
N SER A 312 16.68 -39.09 26.46
CA SER A 312 17.40 -40.34 26.74
C SER A 312 18.91 -40.12 26.92
N SER A 313 19.54 -41.04 27.66
CA SER A 313 21.00 -41.14 27.80
C SER A 313 21.69 -41.54 26.50
N TYR A 314 21.00 -42.28 25.63
CA TYR A 314 21.48 -42.69 24.31
C TYR A 314 21.10 -41.68 23.22
N PRO A 315 22.00 -41.35 22.27
CA PRO A 315 21.72 -40.46 21.15
C PRO A 315 20.94 -41.16 20.02
N THR A 316 20.21 -40.39 19.22
CA THR A 316 19.43 -40.87 18.06
C THR A 316 19.91 -40.20 16.77
N ASN A 317 20.10 -40.94 15.69
CA ASN A 317 20.41 -40.39 14.36
C ASN A 317 19.10 -40.13 13.59
N VAL A 318 19.00 -38.96 12.96
CA VAL A 318 17.84 -38.55 12.18
C VAL A 318 18.27 -38.30 10.75
N HIS A 319 17.71 -39.06 9.82
CA HIS A 319 18.00 -39.01 8.39
C HIS A 319 16.86 -38.31 7.63
N PHE A 320 17.17 -37.24 6.89
CA PHE A 320 16.19 -36.48 6.12
C PHE A 320 16.88 -35.67 5.00
N SER A 321 16.34 -35.71 3.78
CA SER A 321 16.77 -34.86 2.64
C SER A 321 18.29 -34.73 2.49
N ASP A 322 18.95 -35.87 2.29
CA ASP A 322 20.42 -36.05 2.20
C ASP A 322 21.23 -35.67 3.46
N LYS A 323 20.57 -35.24 4.54
CA LYS A 323 21.21 -34.89 5.82
C LYS A 323 21.09 -36.04 6.82
N ASN A 324 22.10 -36.14 7.68
CA ASN A 324 22.11 -37.01 8.84
C ASN A 324 22.50 -36.18 10.07
N VAL A 325 21.60 -36.08 11.04
CA VAL A 325 21.80 -35.30 12.26
C VAL A 325 21.76 -36.23 13.47
N ARG A 326 22.82 -36.19 14.28
CA ARG A 326 22.88 -36.93 15.55
C ARG A 326 22.35 -36.05 16.68
N LEU A 327 21.26 -36.47 17.31
CA LEU A 327 20.63 -35.78 18.44
C LEU A 327 21.03 -36.46 19.75
N SER A 328 21.59 -35.68 20.67
CA SER A 328 21.99 -36.11 22.01
C SER A 328 21.02 -35.56 23.06
N ARG A 329 21.20 -35.97 24.34
CA ARG A 329 20.34 -35.54 25.45
C ARG A 329 20.14 -34.02 25.50
N ASN A 330 18.90 -33.61 25.76
CA ASN A 330 18.38 -32.23 25.75
C ASN A 330 18.34 -31.56 24.37
N ASN A 331 18.62 -32.28 23.27
CA ASN A 331 18.43 -31.73 21.93
C ASN A 331 16.95 -31.76 21.52
N LYS A 332 16.56 -30.71 20.80
CA LYS A 332 15.28 -30.59 20.12
C LYS A 332 15.55 -30.41 18.63
N LEU A 333 14.87 -31.18 17.80
CA LEU A 333 14.90 -30.99 16.35
C LEU A 333 13.47 -30.85 15.85
N GLU A 334 13.17 -29.73 15.23
CA GLU A 334 11.89 -29.49 14.56
C GLU A 334 12.14 -29.53 13.06
N LEU A 335 11.34 -30.31 12.33
CA LEU A 335 11.41 -30.46 10.88
C LEU A 335 10.05 -30.13 10.27
N ILE A 336 10.07 -29.43 9.14
CA ILE A 336 8.88 -29.17 8.32
C ILE A 336 9.14 -29.59 6.88
N TYR A 337 8.20 -30.30 6.26
CA TYR A 337 8.31 -30.69 4.86
C TYR A 337 7.92 -29.53 3.94
N ARG A 338 8.88 -29.01 3.17
CA ARG A 338 8.69 -27.89 2.24
C ARG A 338 9.55 -28.06 0.98
N TYR A 339 9.02 -27.69 -0.18
CA TYR A 339 9.73 -27.76 -1.47
C TYR A 339 10.26 -29.16 -1.83
N GLY A 340 9.54 -30.21 -1.42
CA GLY A 340 9.96 -31.60 -1.65
C GLY A 340 11.07 -32.10 -0.72
N ALA A 341 11.41 -31.32 0.32
CA ALA A 341 12.45 -31.68 1.28
C ALA A 341 12.04 -31.36 2.73
N TRP A 342 12.63 -32.07 3.69
CA TRP A 342 12.53 -31.73 5.11
C TRP A 342 13.53 -30.64 5.45
N VAL A 343 13.04 -29.58 6.07
CA VAL A 343 13.83 -28.41 6.47
C VAL A 343 13.77 -28.25 7.98
N VAL A 344 14.91 -27.95 8.60
CA VAL A 344 15.00 -27.67 10.04
C VAL A 344 14.31 -26.35 10.35
N VAL A 345 13.37 -26.37 11.29
CA VAL A 345 12.71 -25.17 11.79
C VAL A 345 13.74 -24.35 12.57
N GLY A 346 14.14 -23.22 11.98
CA GLY A 346 15.24 -22.37 12.46
C GLY A 346 16.27 -22.08 11.38
N ASP A 347 16.44 -22.99 10.42
CA ASP A 347 17.27 -22.77 9.22
C ASP A 347 16.39 -22.18 8.11
N ASN A 348 16.66 -20.92 7.71
CA ASN A 348 16.13 -20.24 6.52
C ASN A 348 14.74 -20.70 6.06
N LEU A 349 13.71 -20.30 6.81
CA LEU A 349 12.30 -20.51 6.46
C LEU A 349 11.95 -19.62 5.25
N ARG A 350 12.19 -20.12 4.03
CA ARG A 350 11.92 -19.41 2.77
C ARG A 350 10.62 -19.86 2.12
N ASP A 351 10.00 -18.96 1.37
CA ASP A 351 8.80 -19.13 0.58
C ASP A 351 8.91 -18.39 -0.75
N TYR A 352 8.10 -18.78 -1.73
CA TYR A 352 8.15 -18.28 -3.10
C TYR A 352 6.75 -17.85 -3.53
N LEU A 353 6.65 -16.69 -4.17
CA LEU A 353 5.37 -16.17 -4.63
C LEU A 353 4.70 -17.07 -5.69
N ASN A 354 5.48 -17.51 -6.69
CA ASN A 354 4.99 -18.26 -7.85
C ASN A 354 5.46 -19.71 -7.79
N LYS A 355 4.90 -20.53 -6.89
CA LYS A 355 5.30 -21.95 -6.78
C LYS A 355 4.78 -22.83 -7.91
N ASP A 356 3.52 -22.60 -8.32
CA ASP A 356 2.77 -23.55 -9.16
C ASP A 356 2.16 -22.92 -10.44
N ASP A 357 2.23 -21.59 -10.61
CA ASP A 357 1.59 -20.85 -11.71
C ASP A 357 2.60 -20.51 -12.85
N ILE A 358 3.43 -21.47 -13.30
CA ILE A 358 4.33 -21.24 -14.46
C ILE A 358 3.54 -21.38 -15.75
N VAL A 359 3.26 -20.26 -16.41
CA VAL A 359 2.57 -20.21 -17.71
C VAL A 359 3.60 -20.08 -18.82
N ASN A 360 3.63 -21.03 -19.76
CA ASN A 360 4.50 -20.92 -20.93
C ASN A 360 4.10 -19.70 -21.77
N ASN A 361 5.07 -18.84 -22.08
CA ASN A 361 4.87 -17.67 -22.94
C ASN A 361 6.09 -17.36 -23.82
N ILE A 362 6.90 -18.39 -24.06
CA ILE A 362 8.01 -18.39 -25.00
C ILE A 362 7.73 -19.47 -26.07
N ASP A 363 8.32 -19.29 -27.24
CA ASP A 363 8.14 -20.20 -28.38
C ASP A 363 9.47 -20.80 -28.82
N GLY A 364 9.55 -22.11 -29.01
CA GLY A 364 10.77 -22.80 -29.46
C GLY A 364 11.00 -24.14 -28.79
N ASP A 365 12.28 -24.51 -28.65
CA ASP A 365 12.69 -25.87 -28.30
C ASP A 365 12.29 -26.29 -26.88
N PHE A 366 12.05 -25.35 -25.97
CA PHE A 366 11.68 -25.60 -24.57
C PHE A 366 10.64 -24.62 -24.06
N GLU A 367 9.91 -25.04 -23.02
CA GLU A 367 8.86 -24.25 -22.39
C GLU A 367 9.33 -23.54 -21.12
N GLY A 368 8.80 -22.34 -20.88
CA GLY A 368 9.06 -21.55 -19.69
C GLY A 368 8.30 -20.24 -19.67
N MET A 369 8.34 -19.57 -18.52
CA MET A 369 7.73 -18.27 -18.32
C MET A 369 8.80 -17.19 -18.36
N PHE A 370 8.61 -16.19 -19.22
CA PHE A 370 9.41 -14.99 -19.30
C PHE A 370 8.61 -13.79 -18.79
N GLN A 371 9.23 -12.95 -17.97
CA GLN A 371 8.64 -11.74 -17.41
C GLN A 371 9.66 -10.60 -17.41
N PHE A 372 9.16 -9.37 -17.37
CA PHE A 372 9.97 -8.18 -17.12
C PHE A 372 9.61 -7.58 -15.76
N ALA A 373 10.53 -6.87 -15.12
CA ALA A 373 10.22 -6.00 -13.98
C ALA A 373 10.76 -4.59 -14.20
N GLN A 374 9.86 -3.61 -14.19
CA GLN A 374 10.18 -2.17 -14.15
C GLN A 374 9.52 -1.53 -12.93
N THR A 375 8.30 -0.99 -13.06
CA THR A 375 7.50 -0.60 -11.89
C THR A 375 6.85 -1.82 -11.25
N HIS A 376 6.45 -2.79 -12.08
CA HIS A 376 5.87 -4.07 -11.68
C HIS A 376 6.48 -5.21 -12.49
N THR A 377 6.37 -6.43 -11.97
CA THR A 377 6.56 -7.68 -12.73
C THR A 377 5.40 -7.87 -13.70
N ILE A 378 5.71 -7.98 -14.99
CA ILE A 378 4.75 -7.99 -16.11
C ILE A 378 5.14 -9.05 -17.14
N PHE A 379 4.20 -9.45 -17.98
CA PHE A 379 4.45 -10.35 -19.10
C PHE A 379 4.97 -9.58 -20.32
N PRO A 380 5.54 -10.26 -21.34
CA PRO A 380 5.95 -9.61 -22.59
C PRO A 380 4.78 -8.93 -23.31
N ASN A 381 3.57 -9.49 -23.23
CA ASN A 381 2.36 -8.96 -23.85
C ASN A 381 1.10 -9.34 -23.04
N GLY A 382 -0.06 -8.83 -23.46
CA GLY A 382 -1.36 -9.17 -22.86
C GLY A 382 -1.53 -8.69 -21.41
N ASN A 383 -0.82 -7.64 -21.00
CA ASN A 383 -0.89 -7.07 -19.65
C ASN A 383 -2.17 -6.26 -19.41
N GLU A 384 -2.71 -5.64 -20.46
CA GLU A 384 -3.93 -4.83 -20.41
C GLU A 384 -5.11 -5.62 -19.83
N GLU A 385 -5.33 -6.85 -20.31
CA GLU A 385 -6.36 -7.79 -19.84
C GLU A 385 -6.10 -8.30 -18.42
N LYS A 386 -4.83 -8.29 -17.99
CA LYS A 386 -4.39 -8.71 -16.66
C LYS A 386 -4.38 -7.57 -15.65
N ASN A 387 -4.85 -6.37 -16.04
CA ASN A 387 -4.82 -5.18 -15.20
C ASN A 387 -3.40 -4.81 -14.73
N LEU A 388 -2.42 -4.97 -15.60
CA LEU A 388 -1.01 -4.65 -15.36
C LEU A 388 -0.53 -3.58 -16.36
N PRO A 389 0.49 -2.77 -16.00
CA PRO A 389 1.15 -1.92 -16.97
C PRO A 389 1.89 -2.75 -18.04
N HIS A 390 2.26 -2.13 -19.15
CA HIS A 390 3.14 -2.72 -20.16
C HIS A 390 4.56 -2.15 -20.07
N LEU A 391 5.50 -2.68 -20.86
CA LEU A 391 6.90 -2.30 -20.75
C LEU A 391 7.11 -0.84 -21.18
N ILE A 392 7.94 -0.08 -20.48
CA ILE A 392 8.21 1.34 -20.74
C ILE A 392 9.50 1.45 -21.56
N ALA A 393 9.46 2.11 -22.72
CA ALA A 393 10.65 2.35 -23.54
C ALA A 393 11.71 3.18 -22.79
N ASP A 394 13.00 3.02 -23.12
CA ASP A 394 14.11 3.80 -22.51
C ASP A 394 14.22 3.69 -20.98
N ARG A 395 13.77 2.56 -20.42
CA ARG A 395 13.85 2.29 -18.98
C ARG A 395 14.38 0.88 -18.76
N THR A 396 15.47 0.77 -18.01
CA THR A 396 16.07 -0.54 -17.68
C THR A 396 15.05 -1.45 -17.01
N ALA A 397 15.00 -2.71 -17.44
CA ALA A 397 14.11 -3.73 -16.88
C ALA A 397 14.92 -4.94 -16.40
N LEU A 398 14.44 -5.60 -15.35
CA LEU A 398 14.88 -6.94 -15.01
C LEU A 398 14.18 -7.94 -15.94
N ALA A 399 14.92 -8.71 -16.71
CA ALA A 399 14.44 -9.93 -17.34
C ALA A 399 14.40 -11.07 -16.32
N ILE A 400 13.30 -11.82 -16.32
CA ILE A 400 13.09 -12.96 -15.43
C ILE A 400 12.64 -14.13 -16.29
N PHE A 401 13.46 -15.17 -16.37
CA PHE A 401 13.15 -16.41 -17.06
C PHE A 401 13.01 -17.56 -16.07
N ILE A 402 11.89 -18.26 -16.10
CA ILE A 402 11.57 -19.38 -15.22
C ILE A 402 11.29 -20.61 -16.10
N PRO A 403 12.22 -21.57 -16.23
CA PRO A 403 12.00 -22.77 -17.02
C PRO A 403 10.93 -23.66 -16.38
N LYS A 404 10.09 -24.31 -17.21
CA LYS A 404 9.04 -25.21 -16.71
C LYS A 404 9.60 -26.49 -16.10
N ILE A 405 10.73 -26.98 -16.62
CA ILE A 405 11.46 -28.12 -16.08
C ILE A 405 12.73 -27.61 -15.41
N GLU A 406 12.85 -27.87 -14.10
CA GLU A 406 14.03 -27.50 -13.32
C GLU A 406 15.22 -28.39 -13.70
N ASN A 407 16.37 -27.79 -14.01
CA ASN A 407 17.62 -28.51 -14.22
C ASN A 407 18.82 -27.63 -13.87
N ASN A 408 19.56 -28.03 -12.84
CA ASN A 408 20.69 -27.27 -12.28
C ASN A 408 21.99 -27.39 -13.09
N ASN A 409 22.06 -28.27 -14.08
CA ASN A 409 23.23 -28.45 -14.96
C ASN A 409 23.18 -27.58 -16.22
N LYS A 410 22.16 -26.73 -16.33
CA LYS A 410 21.94 -25.86 -17.49
C LYS A 410 22.38 -24.43 -17.21
N SER A 411 22.80 -23.74 -18.26
CA SER A 411 23.03 -22.30 -18.28
C SER A 411 22.16 -21.66 -19.35
N TYR A 412 21.73 -20.43 -19.08
CA TYR A 412 20.89 -19.67 -20.00
C TYR A 412 21.55 -18.35 -20.38
N THR A 413 21.59 -18.06 -21.66
CA THR A 413 22.07 -16.79 -22.22
C THR A 413 20.92 -16.12 -22.96
N MET A 414 20.78 -14.81 -22.79
CA MET A 414 19.75 -14.00 -23.43
C MET A 414 20.35 -13.13 -24.53
N ASN A 415 19.89 -13.33 -25.76
CA ASN A 415 20.21 -12.50 -26.90
C ASN A 415 19.11 -11.47 -27.10
N VAL A 416 19.41 -10.20 -26.84
CA VAL A 416 18.48 -9.09 -27.08
C VAL A 416 18.80 -8.48 -28.43
N TYR A 417 17.85 -8.49 -29.35
CA TYR A 417 17.97 -7.78 -30.61
C TYR A 417 17.20 -6.47 -30.49
N ASP A 418 17.89 -5.35 -30.69
CA ASP A 418 17.26 -4.04 -30.64
C ASP A 418 16.42 -3.74 -31.89
N LYS A 419 15.81 -2.56 -31.94
CA LYS A 419 14.97 -2.11 -33.06
C LYS A 419 15.68 -2.08 -34.43
N ASN A 420 17.02 -2.06 -34.45
CA ASN A 420 17.83 -2.09 -35.66
C ASN A 420 18.33 -3.52 -35.96
N ASN A 421 17.80 -4.52 -35.26
CA ASN A 421 18.18 -5.92 -35.36
C ASN A 421 19.62 -6.24 -34.91
N GLN A 422 20.26 -5.35 -34.14
CA GLN A 422 21.59 -5.59 -33.60
C GLN A 422 21.51 -6.52 -32.37
N LYS A 423 22.30 -7.60 -32.37
CA LYS A 423 22.36 -8.59 -31.29
C LYS A 423 23.22 -8.09 -30.12
N HIS A 424 22.68 -8.17 -28.91
CA HIS A 424 23.36 -7.87 -27.64
C HIS A 424 23.23 -9.09 -26.71
N ILE A 425 24.35 -9.64 -26.26
CA ILE A 425 24.39 -10.86 -25.43
C ILE A 425 24.36 -10.47 -23.94
N ILE A 426 23.45 -11.06 -23.17
CA ILE A 426 23.29 -10.85 -21.74
C ILE A 426 23.23 -12.21 -21.03
N TYR A 427 24.12 -12.43 -20.07
CA TYR A 427 24.14 -13.67 -19.28
C TYR A 427 23.11 -13.61 -18.15
N LEU A 428 22.29 -14.66 -18.02
CA LEU A 428 21.32 -14.76 -16.94
C LEU A 428 21.98 -15.29 -15.67
N ASN A 429 21.73 -14.62 -14.55
CA ASN A 429 22.17 -15.08 -13.24
C ASN A 429 21.38 -16.31 -12.81
N ASN A 430 22.07 -17.28 -12.20
CA ASN A 430 21.46 -18.46 -11.61
C ASN A 430 20.40 -18.08 -10.55
N PRO A 431 19.34 -18.90 -10.33
CA PRO A 431 18.28 -18.60 -9.37
C PRO A 431 18.72 -18.29 -7.94
N LYS A 432 19.89 -18.80 -7.50
CA LYS A 432 20.48 -18.45 -6.19
C LYS A 432 20.92 -16.98 -6.10
N ASN A 433 21.12 -16.31 -7.23
CA ASN A 433 21.59 -14.94 -7.38
C ASN A 433 20.48 -13.99 -7.85
N GLN A 434 19.21 -14.40 -7.79
CA GLN A 434 18.10 -13.51 -8.10
C GLN A 434 18.06 -12.32 -7.12
N PRO A 435 17.48 -11.17 -7.51
CA PRO A 435 17.26 -10.05 -6.61
C PRO A 435 16.52 -10.47 -5.34
N ARG A 436 17.02 -10.04 -4.18
CA ARG A 436 16.31 -10.24 -2.91
C ARG A 436 15.02 -9.42 -2.85
N THR A 437 14.13 -9.80 -1.96
CA THR A 437 12.95 -9.00 -1.62
C THR A 437 13.30 -7.90 -0.61
N ALA A 438 12.72 -6.71 -0.77
CA ALA A 438 12.81 -5.61 0.18
C ALA A 438 12.06 -5.96 1.48
N LYS A 439 12.70 -5.75 2.63
CA LYS A 439 12.22 -6.20 3.96
C LYS A 439 12.06 -5.05 4.93
N ASP A 440 11.17 -5.22 5.90
CA ASP A 440 11.09 -4.32 7.05
C ASP A 440 12.24 -4.58 8.05
N GLU A 441 12.59 -3.58 8.86
CA GLU A 441 13.79 -3.58 9.71
C GLU A 441 13.80 -4.68 10.76
N ASN A 442 12.62 -4.95 11.32
CA ASN A 442 12.44 -5.88 12.42
C ASN A 442 11.90 -7.23 11.98
N PHE A 443 11.83 -7.49 10.67
CA PHE A 443 11.32 -8.75 10.17
C PHE A 443 12.26 -9.90 10.54
N LYS A 444 11.72 -10.89 11.25
CA LYS A 444 12.38 -12.17 11.52
C LYS A 444 11.50 -13.27 10.97
N ALA A 445 12.07 -14.09 10.10
CA ALA A 445 11.36 -15.21 9.53
C ALA A 445 10.93 -16.18 10.64
N SER A 446 9.69 -16.66 10.55
CA SER A 446 9.11 -17.65 11.43
C SER A 446 8.34 -18.69 10.61
N LEU A 447 7.85 -19.74 11.27
CA LEU A 447 7.04 -20.76 10.59
C LEU A 447 5.77 -20.19 10.00
N ASP A 448 5.17 -19.22 10.70
CA ASP A 448 3.94 -18.59 10.27
C ASP A 448 4.24 -17.45 9.28
N THR A 449 5.38 -16.79 9.38
CA THR A 449 5.80 -15.70 8.49
C THR A 449 7.17 -16.01 7.87
N PRO A 450 7.25 -16.91 6.88
CA PRO A 450 8.52 -17.28 6.25
C PRO A 450 9.05 -16.14 5.38
N ASP A 451 10.37 -16.00 5.28
CA ASP A 451 11.00 -15.13 4.30
C ASP A 451 10.49 -15.44 2.89
N VAL A 452 10.26 -14.44 2.04
CA VAL A 452 9.65 -14.64 0.71
C VAL A 452 10.60 -14.14 -0.38
N GLU A 453 10.92 -15.02 -1.33
CA GLU A 453 11.64 -14.74 -2.57
C GLU A 453 10.69 -14.81 -3.77
N TYR A 454 11.13 -14.34 -4.94
CA TYR A 454 10.23 -14.23 -6.09
C TYR A 454 9.85 -15.61 -6.65
N ASN A 455 10.83 -16.42 -7.04
CA ASN A 455 10.62 -17.78 -7.54
C ASN A 455 11.90 -18.61 -7.42
N LYS A 456 11.80 -19.88 -7.02
CA LYS A 456 12.97 -20.76 -6.79
C LYS A 456 13.83 -21.01 -8.04
N ASN A 457 13.24 -20.88 -9.22
CA ASN A 457 13.83 -21.22 -10.52
C ASN A 457 14.05 -19.97 -11.41
N ALA A 458 13.96 -18.76 -10.86
CA ALA A 458 14.08 -17.51 -11.63
C ALA A 458 15.53 -17.19 -12.02
N TRP A 459 15.84 -17.35 -13.30
CA TRP A 459 17.05 -16.83 -13.93
C TRP A 459 16.85 -15.35 -14.26
N THR A 460 17.79 -14.48 -13.89
CA THR A 460 17.55 -13.02 -13.98
C THR A 460 18.73 -12.23 -14.52
N ALA A 461 18.46 -11.18 -15.29
CA ALA A 461 19.46 -10.19 -15.70
C ALA A 461 18.81 -8.84 -16.00
N LYS A 462 19.59 -7.75 -15.91
CA LYS A 462 19.10 -6.42 -16.33
C LYS A 462 19.28 -6.25 -17.83
N ILE A 463 18.24 -5.80 -18.52
CA ILE A 463 18.31 -5.27 -19.89
C ILE A 463 18.46 -3.75 -19.81
N PRO A 464 19.58 -3.18 -20.28
CA PRO A 464 19.77 -1.73 -20.34
C PRO A 464 18.64 -1.01 -21.09
N GLY A 465 18.22 0.15 -20.58
CA GLY A 465 17.09 0.92 -21.11
C GLY A 465 17.17 1.23 -22.61
N LYS A 466 18.36 1.47 -23.18
CA LYS A 466 18.55 1.72 -24.63
C LYS A 466 18.00 0.61 -25.52
N PHE A 467 18.05 -0.63 -25.04
CA PHE A 467 17.64 -1.79 -25.83
C PHE A 467 16.13 -1.99 -25.76
N ILE A 468 15.46 -1.40 -24.77
CA ILE A 468 14.01 -1.49 -24.57
C ILE A 468 13.33 -0.42 -25.43
N GLN A 469 13.03 -0.82 -26.66
CA GLN A 469 12.40 -0.01 -27.69
C GLN A 469 11.41 -0.86 -28.47
N PRO A 470 10.29 -0.29 -28.98
CA PRO A 470 9.39 -1.01 -29.88
C PRO A 470 10.14 -1.68 -31.04
N GLY A 471 9.82 -2.95 -31.29
CA GLY A 471 10.53 -3.79 -32.25
C GLY A 471 11.68 -4.62 -31.66
N MET A 472 11.96 -4.50 -30.35
CA MET A 472 12.87 -5.41 -29.63
C MET A 472 12.35 -6.85 -29.69
N ARG A 473 13.27 -7.80 -29.86
CA ARG A 473 13.02 -9.26 -29.79
C ARG A 473 14.08 -9.94 -28.94
N ILE A 474 13.73 -11.04 -28.28
CA ILE A 474 14.62 -11.76 -27.37
C ILE A 474 14.70 -13.23 -27.77
N GLU A 475 15.90 -13.80 -27.74
CA GLU A 475 16.12 -15.25 -27.79
C GLU A 475 16.83 -15.73 -26.51
N ILE A 476 16.40 -16.85 -25.96
CA ILE A 476 17.04 -17.53 -24.84
C ILE A 476 17.74 -18.78 -25.39
N GLU A 477 19.06 -18.81 -25.25
CA GLU A 477 19.89 -19.99 -25.50
C GLU A 477 20.01 -20.81 -24.22
N GLU A 478 19.59 -22.07 -24.27
CA GLU A 478 19.81 -23.09 -23.23
C GLU A 478 21.02 -23.94 -23.62
N LYS A 479 22.01 -24.00 -22.72
CA LYS A 479 23.21 -24.85 -22.88
C LYS A 479 23.32 -25.86 -21.75
N GLU A 480 23.53 -27.12 -22.12
CA GLU A 480 23.84 -28.25 -21.24
C GLU A 480 25.12 -28.93 -21.77
N THR A 481 25.98 -29.39 -20.87
CA THR A 481 27.25 -30.03 -21.23
C THR A 481 27.03 -31.20 -22.18
N HIS A 482 27.78 -31.25 -23.29
CA HIS A 482 27.71 -32.31 -24.31
C HIS A 482 26.36 -32.48 -25.05
N LYS A 483 25.46 -31.48 -25.01
CA LYS A 483 24.22 -31.46 -25.81
C LYS A 483 24.18 -30.28 -26.78
N ALA A 484 23.36 -30.40 -27.82
CA ALA A 484 23.08 -29.30 -28.74
C ALA A 484 22.44 -28.13 -28.01
N THR A 485 22.77 -26.89 -28.42
CA THR A 485 22.13 -25.68 -27.88
C THR A 485 20.68 -25.63 -28.33
N ARG A 486 19.78 -25.36 -27.38
CA ARG A 486 18.34 -25.21 -27.64
C ARG A 486 17.97 -23.73 -27.54
N ILE A 487 16.99 -23.30 -28.33
CA ILE A 487 16.60 -21.89 -28.44
C ILE A 487 15.10 -21.73 -28.24
N ALA A 488 14.72 -20.70 -27.50
CA ALA A 488 13.35 -20.20 -27.44
C ALA A 488 13.31 -18.69 -27.65
N ARG A 489 12.21 -18.17 -28.20
CA ARG A 489 12.03 -16.79 -28.65
C ARG A 489 10.89 -16.10 -27.91
N ILE A 490 11.04 -14.78 -27.80
CA ILE A 490 10.03 -13.84 -27.35
C ILE A 490 9.98 -12.68 -28.36
N ASP A 491 9.11 -12.82 -29.36
CA ASP A 491 9.03 -11.89 -30.50
C ASP A 491 7.90 -10.85 -30.36
N ASN A 492 6.85 -11.15 -29.60
CA ASN A 492 5.73 -10.24 -29.37
C ASN A 492 5.85 -9.54 -28.01
N ILE A 493 6.51 -8.38 -27.98
CA ILE A 493 6.72 -7.58 -26.77
C ILE A 493 5.99 -6.24 -26.89
N ASP A 494 5.04 -5.99 -25.98
CA ASP A 494 4.29 -4.73 -25.92
C ASP A 494 5.07 -3.66 -25.14
N ILE A 495 5.55 -2.67 -25.88
CA ILE A 495 6.38 -1.58 -25.38
C ILE A 495 5.69 -0.25 -25.64
N GLY A 496 5.53 0.52 -24.56
CA GLY A 496 4.90 1.82 -24.48
C GLY A 496 5.87 2.99 -24.62
N GLY A 497 5.35 4.20 -24.40
CA GLY A 497 6.10 5.43 -24.60
C GLY A 497 7.14 5.74 -23.52
N PRO A 498 8.24 6.46 -23.87
CA PRO A 498 9.23 6.91 -22.91
C PRO A 498 8.71 8.14 -22.13
N ASN A 499 7.86 7.89 -21.14
CA ASN A 499 7.11 8.93 -20.44
C ASN A 499 8.00 9.80 -19.52
N GLU A 500 7.62 11.07 -19.31
CA GLU A 500 8.31 12.00 -18.42
C GLU A 500 7.39 12.65 -17.38
N ILE A 501 7.91 12.88 -16.17
CA ILE A 501 7.29 13.72 -15.14
C ILE A 501 8.31 14.75 -14.65
N THR A 502 7.87 16.00 -14.50
CA THR A 502 8.61 17.05 -13.78
C THR A 502 7.85 17.47 -12.53
N ILE A 503 8.49 17.39 -11.36
CA ILE A 503 7.94 17.81 -10.07
C ILE A 503 8.69 19.05 -9.59
N TYR A 504 7.99 20.16 -9.41
CA TYR A 504 8.49 21.37 -8.76
C TYR A 504 8.12 21.37 -7.28
N ASN A 505 9.11 21.33 -6.41
CA ASN A 505 8.90 21.48 -4.97
C ASN A 505 8.98 22.96 -4.57
N ILE A 506 8.04 23.43 -3.77
CA ILE A 506 8.07 24.76 -3.17
C ILE A 506 7.52 24.76 -1.74
N ARG A 507 8.13 25.54 -0.85
CA ARG A 507 7.62 25.81 0.49
C ARG A 507 7.20 27.26 0.58
N VAL A 508 5.96 27.52 1.00
CA VAL A 508 5.39 28.87 1.04
C VAL A 508 4.78 29.17 2.40
N GLY A 509 5.15 30.30 2.97
CA GLY A 509 4.51 30.89 4.14
C GLY A 509 3.75 32.16 3.75
N MET A 510 2.44 32.17 3.93
CA MET A 510 1.54 33.28 3.61
C MET A 510 1.26 34.07 4.89
N LEU A 511 1.89 35.23 5.04
CA LEU A 511 1.89 36.04 6.28
C LEU A 511 2.59 35.36 7.48
N VAL A 512 3.30 34.26 7.23
CA VAL A 512 4.07 33.47 8.19
C VAL A 512 5.35 32.99 7.54
N ALA A 513 6.34 32.54 8.32
CA ALA A 513 7.52 31.88 7.75
C ALA A 513 7.13 30.62 6.96
N PRO A 514 7.83 30.22 5.89
CA PRO A 514 7.63 28.94 5.23
C PRO A 514 8.03 27.76 6.14
N GLN A 515 7.50 26.57 5.88
CA GLN A 515 7.84 25.36 6.62
C GLN A 515 9.36 25.11 6.54
N LYS A 516 9.97 24.64 7.63
CA LYS A 516 11.37 24.20 7.61
C LYS A 516 11.46 22.79 7.03
N LEU A 517 12.65 22.40 6.57
CA LEU A 517 12.91 21.01 6.22
C LEU A 517 12.83 20.14 7.48
N ASN A 518 12.57 18.84 7.30
CA ASN A 518 12.55 17.87 8.38
C ASN A 518 13.96 17.63 8.93
N ASN A 519 14.01 17.01 10.11
CA ASN A 519 15.25 16.45 10.61
C ASN A 519 15.71 15.34 9.64
N ASN A 520 16.97 15.41 9.21
CA ASN A 520 17.54 14.55 8.15
C ASN A 520 16.80 14.67 6.79
N PRO A 521 16.94 15.81 6.08
CA PRO A 521 16.24 16.08 4.82
C PRO A 521 16.52 15.04 3.73
N GLU A 522 17.70 14.43 3.69
CA GLU A 522 18.04 13.41 2.70
C GLU A 522 17.07 12.20 2.74
N GLN A 523 16.53 11.89 3.91
CA GLN A 523 15.62 10.76 4.11
C GLN A 523 14.14 11.15 4.17
N ASN A 524 13.84 12.43 4.41
CA ASN A 524 12.49 12.90 4.75
C ASN A 524 11.99 14.09 3.93
N ASP A 525 12.81 14.63 3.03
CA ASP A 525 12.45 15.71 2.12
C ASP A 525 12.89 15.39 0.69
N LEU A 526 11.94 15.28 -0.23
CA LEU A 526 12.25 15.10 -1.66
C LEU A 526 13.07 16.28 -2.23
N GLU A 527 13.02 17.45 -1.60
CA GLU A 527 13.78 18.65 -1.96
C GLU A 527 15.30 18.39 -1.87
N GLY A 528 15.90 17.96 -2.98
CA GLY A 528 17.34 17.72 -3.11
C GLY A 528 17.80 16.29 -2.84
N SER A 529 16.93 15.41 -2.32
CA SER A 529 17.25 14.01 -2.04
C SER A 529 17.30 13.16 -3.31
N LEU A 530 18.50 12.66 -3.65
CA LEU A 530 18.67 11.71 -4.75
C LEU A 530 18.04 10.35 -4.42
N THR A 531 18.13 9.93 -3.16
CA THR A 531 17.60 8.64 -2.67
C THR A 531 16.08 8.60 -2.79
N LEU A 532 15.38 9.65 -2.35
CA LEU A 532 13.93 9.74 -2.47
C LEU A 532 13.48 9.91 -3.92
N ALA A 533 14.22 10.65 -4.75
CA ALA A 533 13.91 10.76 -6.18
C ALA A 533 14.01 9.39 -6.89
N LYS A 534 15.04 8.60 -6.59
CA LYS A 534 15.21 7.23 -7.11
C LYS A 534 14.11 6.28 -6.63
N ASP A 535 13.75 6.35 -5.35
CA ASP A 535 12.66 5.52 -4.80
C ASP A 535 11.32 5.86 -5.45
N PHE A 536 10.99 7.16 -5.61
CA PHE A 536 9.76 7.57 -6.28
C PHE A 536 9.74 7.19 -7.77
N PHE A 537 10.87 7.28 -8.48
CA PHE A 537 11.01 6.80 -9.87
C PHE A 537 10.59 5.34 -10.03
N ASN A 538 10.88 4.49 -9.04
CA ASN A 538 10.44 3.09 -9.04
C ASN A 538 8.93 2.92 -8.86
N LYS A 539 8.19 3.96 -8.42
CA LYS A 539 6.73 3.93 -8.20
C LYS A 539 5.90 4.55 -9.32
N VAL A 540 6.49 5.05 -10.40
CA VAL A 540 5.74 5.67 -11.50
C VAL A 540 6.28 5.24 -12.85
N SER A 541 5.39 5.04 -13.83
CA SER A 541 5.72 4.52 -15.16
C SER A 541 6.36 5.55 -16.11
N VAL A 542 7.55 6.03 -15.73
CA VAL A 542 8.36 7.03 -16.46
C VAL A 542 9.73 6.49 -16.88
N SER A 543 10.28 7.02 -17.97
CA SER A 543 11.68 6.83 -18.35
C SER A 543 12.57 7.93 -17.78
N LYS A 544 11.98 9.09 -17.48
CA LYS A 544 12.66 10.24 -16.89
C LYS A 544 11.80 10.95 -15.85
N LEU A 545 12.37 11.14 -14.66
CA LEU A 545 11.80 11.94 -13.58
C LEU A 545 12.69 13.16 -13.31
N VAL A 546 12.13 14.36 -13.36
CA VAL A 546 12.82 15.59 -12.97
C VAL A 546 12.26 16.07 -11.64
N VAL A 547 13.12 16.20 -10.63
CA VAL A 547 12.81 16.82 -9.34
C VAL A 547 13.50 18.18 -9.29
N ALA A 548 12.70 19.21 -9.49
CA ALA A 548 13.07 20.61 -9.46
C ALA A 548 12.65 21.26 -8.14
N ASN A 549 13.34 22.33 -7.75
CA ASN A 549 13.14 22.99 -6.48
C ASN A 549 13.07 24.51 -6.69
N TYR A 550 12.07 25.13 -6.10
CA TYR A 550 12.03 26.56 -5.84
C TYR A 550 12.60 26.86 -4.46
N ALA A 551 13.23 28.03 -4.32
CA ALA A 551 13.58 28.54 -3.00
C ALA A 551 12.34 28.73 -2.13
N PRO A 552 12.42 28.47 -0.80
CA PRO A 552 11.32 28.73 0.11
C PRO A 552 10.94 30.22 0.10
N MET A 553 9.64 30.50 0.17
CA MET A 553 9.11 31.86 0.02
C MET A 553 8.29 32.28 1.25
N LYS A 554 8.63 33.43 1.83
CA LYS A 554 7.79 34.15 2.79
C LYS A 554 7.07 35.28 2.05
N LEU A 555 5.75 35.34 2.19
CA LEU A 555 4.92 36.40 1.63
C LEU A 555 4.42 37.29 2.76
N ASP A 556 5.08 38.41 3.00
CA ASP A 556 4.70 39.38 4.05
C ASP A 556 3.47 40.21 3.68
N LYS A 557 3.08 40.20 2.42
CA LYS A 557 1.88 40.86 1.90
C LYS A 557 1.23 39.99 0.86
N ILE A 558 -0.08 39.81 1.01
CA ILE A 558 -0.94 39.08 0.07
C ILE A 558 -1.88 40.09 -0.58
N VAL A 559 -1.95 40.07 -1.91
CA VAL A 559 -2.97 40.76 -2.70
C VAL A 559 -3.71 39.69 -3.50
N GLN A 560 -5.00 39.57 -3.23
CA GLN A 560 -5.86 38.55 -3.83
C GLN A 560 -6.54 39.05 -5.10
N PRO A 561 -6.99 38.13 -5.97
CA PRO A 561 -7.67 38.51 -7.20
C PRO A 561 -9.03 39.17 -6.96
N ASP A 562 -9.67 38.96 -5.81
CA ASP A 562 -10.90 39.64 -5.43
C ASP A 562 -10.68 41.12 -5.02
N GLY A 563 -9.43 41.53 -4.79
CA GLY A 563 -9.02 42.88 -4.39
C GLY A 563 -8.61 42.99 -2.92
N LYS A 564 -8.78 41.95 -2.11
CA LYS A 564 -8.36 41.97 -0.70
C LYS A 564 -6.86 42.03 -0.55
N VAL A 565 -6.41 42.72 0.49
CA VAL A 565 -5.00 42.91 0.82
C VAL A 565 -4.78 42.55 2.28
N TYR A 566 -3.85 41.62 2.54
CA TYR A 566 -3.48 41.21 3.88
C TYR A 566 -2.00 41.44 4.15
N THR A 567 -1.69 41.83 5.38
CA THR A 567 -0.32 42.04 5.88
C THR A 567 -0.05 41.35 7.22
N ILE A 568 -1.09 40.86 7.90
CA ILE A 568 -0.98 40.21 9.22
C ILE A 568 -1.68 38.85 9.20
N GLU A 569 -2.97 38.82 8.85
CA GLU A 569 -3.78 37.61 8.72
C GLU A 569 -4.85 37.78 7.64
N SER A 570 -5.36 36.65 7.15
CA SER A 570 -6.58 36.61 6.32
C SER A 570 -7.83 36.83 7.18
N ASP A 571 -8.86 37.46 6.61
CA ASP A 571 -10.17 37.66 7.23
C ASP A 571 -11.09 36.41 7.15
N THR A 572 -10.58 35.30 6.62
CA THR A 572 -11.30 34.01 6.52
C THR A 572 -10.68 32.96 7.43
N GLU A 573 -11.42 31.89 7.72
CA GLU A 573 -10.88 30.72 8.41
C GLU A 573 -10.01 29.86 7.49
N GLY A 574 -8.85 29.43 8.01
CA GLY A 574 -8.01 28.44 7.35
C GLY A 574 -8.19 27.04 7.92
N GLY A 575 -7.78 26.03 7.15
CA GLY A 575 -7.68 24.64 7.59
C GLY A 575 -6.95 23.76 6.59
N THR A 576 -6.95 22.45 6.80
CA THR A 576 -6.31 21.49 5.88
C THR A 576 -6.81 21.65 4.43
N PHE A 577 -8.13 21.77 4.28
CA PHE A 577 -8.83 21.87 2.98
C PHE A 577 -9.47 23.25 2.73
N LEU A 578 -9.31 24.20 3.65
CA LEU A 578 -10.02 25.49 3.67
C LEU A 578 -9.04 26.67 3.75
N GLY A 579 -9.52 27.86 3.40
CA GLY A 579 -8.78 29.12 3.44
C GLY A 579 -8.68 29.79 2.07
N ASP A 580 -8.92 31.09 2.03
CA ASP A 580 -8.84 31.89 0.80
C ASP A 580 -7.41 31.94 0.23
N MET A 581 -6.40 32.16 1.07
CA MET A 581 -5.00 32.18 0.64
C MET A 581 -4.54 30.80 0.15
N ARG A 582 -5.05 29.71 0.74
CA ARG A 582 -4.83 28.34 0.23
C ARG A 582 -5.30 28.23 -1.23
N ALA A 583 -6.51 28.67 -1.53
CA ALA A 583 -7.10 28.58 -2.87
C ALA A 583 -6.47 29.59 -3.85
N TYR A 584 -6.55 30.88 -3.56
CA TYR A 584 -6.19 31.94 -4.50
C TYR A 584 -4.69 32.19 -4.61
N ILE A 585 -3.90 31.89 -3.57
CA ILE A 585 -2.46 32.16 -3.56
C ILE A 585 -1.68 30.86 -3.75
N ALA A 586 -1.77 29.90 -2.83
CA ALA A 586 -0.93 28.70 -2.89
C ALA A 586 -1.22 27.82 -4.13
N LYS A 587 -2.50 27.61 -4.44
CA LYS A 587 -2.92 26.84 -5.63
C LYS A 587 -2.84 27.69 -6.91
N LEU A 588 -3.70 28.68 -7.06
CA LEU A 588 -3.92 29.37 -8.35
C LEU A 588 -2.77 30.30 -8.78
N LEU A 589 -2.31 31.17 -7.88
CA LEU A 589 -1.23 32.09 -8.21
C LEU A 589 0.12 31.37 -8.32
N ILE A 590 0.44 30.52 -7.33
CA ILE A 590 1.78 29.93 -7.20
C ILE A 590 1.90 28.65 -8.00
N SER A 591 1.09 27.63 -7.73
CA SER A 591 1.28 26.31 -8.34
C SER A 591 0.88 26.31 -9.81
N ASP A 592 -0.33 26.73 -10.12
CA ASP A 592 -0.77 26.91 -11.51
C ASP A 592 0.08 27.98 -12.22
N GLY A 593 0.53 29.03 -11.52
CA GLY A 593 1.44 30.02 -12.10
C GLY A 593 2.81 29.44 -12.48
N ILE A 594 3.40 28.59 -11.64
CA ILE A 594 4.66 27.89 -11.94
C ILE A 594 4.47 26.97 -13.15
N ASP A 595 3.38 26.20 -13.18
CA ASP A 595 3.07 25.29 -14.30
C ASP A 595 2.88 26.09 -15.60
N ASN A 596 2.04 27.13 -15.57
CA ASN A 596 1.73 28.00 -16.71
C ASN A 596 2.97 28.72 -17.25
N ALA A 597 3.84 29.24 -16.37
CA ALA A 597 5.10 29.86 -16.78
C ALA A 597 6.02 28.86 -17.51
N ASN A 598 5.99 27.58 -17.11
CA ASN A 598 6.71 26.51 -17.79
C ASN A 598 6.06 26.04 -19.10
N PHE A 599 4.79 26.35 -19.35
CA PHE A 599 4.13 26.23 -20.65
C PHE A 599 4.20 27.50 -21.51
N GLY A 600 4.76 28.59 -20.96
CA GLY A 600 4.87 29.87 -21.65
C GLY A 600 3.55 30.63 -21.75
N VAL A 601 2.55 30.31 -20.93
CA VAL A 601 1.38 31.16 -20.78
C VAL A 601 1.82 32.36 -19.93
N ASN A 602 1.55 33.61 -20.35
CA ASN A 602 2.02 34.79 -19.61
C ASN A 602 1.04 35.25 -18.51
N SER A 603 -0.26 34.99 -18.71
CA SER A 603 -1.33 35.39 -17.80
C SER A 603 -2.60 34.57 -17.99
N THR A 604 -3.41 34.48 -16.94
CA THR A 604 -4.70 33.76 -16.92
C THR A 604 -5.75 34.52 -16.10
N GLN A 605 -7.02 34.20 -16.31
CA GLN A 605 -8.11 34.62 -15.43
C GLN A 605 -7.97 33.95 -14.06
N ALA A 606 -8.44 34.61 -13.00
CA ALA A 606 -8.41 34.06 -11.64
C ALA A 606 -9.54 33.05 -11.36
N ARG A 607 -9.49 31.94 -12.08
CA ARG A 607 -10.31 30.75 -11.83
C ARG A 607 -9.40 29.54 -11.89
N GLU A 608 -9.83 28.44 -11.26
CA GLU A 608 -9.23 27.14 -11.56
C GLU A 608 -9.40 26.89 -13.05
N SER A 609 -8.33 27.12 -13.81
CA SER A 609 -8.35 26.86 -15.23
C SER A 609 -8.31 25.35 -15.38
N GLY A 610 -9.45 24.76 -15.69
CA GLY A 610 -9.48 23.44 -16.29
C GLY A 610 -8.52 23.44 -17.48
N ALA A 611 -7.49 22.58 -17.42
CA ALA A 611 -6.73 22.10 -18.56
C ALA A 611 -6.13 23.11 -19.57
N ILE A 612 -5.87 24.38 -19.24
CA ILE A 612 -5.05 25.21 -20.16
C ILE A 612 -3.65 24.61 -20.19
N GLY A 613 -3.34 23.90 -21.28
CA GLY A 613 -1.98 23.60 -21.69
C GLY A 613 -1.23 22.53 -20.92
N ARG A 614 -1.90 21.53 -20.33
CA ARG A 614 -1.27 20.32 -19.75
C ARG A 614 -0.74 19.37 -20.80
N PHE A 615 0.06 19.91 -21.71
CA PHE A 615 0.62 19.19 -22.82
C PHE A 615 1.64 18.17 -22.36
N THR A 616 2.24 18.38 -21.20
CA THR A 616 3.20 17.48 -20.54
C THR A 616 2.84 17.33 -19.06
N THR A 617 3.46 16.37 -18.37
CA THR A 617 3.21 16.14 -16.95
C THR A 617 4.15 16.98 -16.08
N ILE A 618 3.74 18.23 -15.83
CA ILE A 618 4.31 19.08 -14.79
C ILE A 618 3.42 19.02 -13.55
N LEU A 619 4.03 18.84 -12.38
CA LEU A 619 3.39 18.87 -11.08
C LEU A 619 4.10 19.90 -10.19
N THR A 620 3.37 20.82 -9.57
CA THR A 620 3.88 21.67 -8.50
C THR A 620 3.42 21.15 -7.14
N ALA A 621 4.36 20.54 -6.43
CA ALA A 621 4.20 20.08 -5.05
C ALA A 621 4.55 21.21 -4.08
N HIS A 622 3.53 21.81 -3.49
CA HIS A 622 3.70 22.87 -2.51
C HIS A 622 3.37 22.41 -1.09
N ARG A 623 4.21 22.84 -0.16
CA ARG A 623 3.92 22.84 1.27
C ARG A 623 3.59 24.25 1.70
N ALA A 624 2.31 24.52 1.93
CA ALA A 624 1.80 25.86 2.19
C ALA A 624 1.22 25.99 3.60
N GLN A 625 1.49 27.14 4.21
CA GLN A 625 0.96 27.51 5.53
C GLN A 625 0.66 29.00 5.59
N GLY A 626 -0.30 29.42 6.40
CA GLY A 626 -0.73 30.80 6.47
C GLY A 626 -1.31 31.23 7.82
N ASN A 627 -1.39 32.55 8.03
CA ASN A 627 -2.08 33.14 9.18
C ASN A 627 -3.51 33.57 8.79
N TYR A 628 -4.49 33.14 9.56
CA TYR A 628 -5.92 33.34 9.34
C TYR A 628 -6.57 33.84 10.63
N ILE A 629 -7.83 34.29 10.60
CA ILE A 629 -8.55 34.72 11.83
C ILE A 629 -8.61 33.63 12.91
N ASN A 630 -8.52 32.35 12.52
CA ASN A 630 -8.47 31.21 13.42
C ASN A 630 -7.04 30.72 13.70
N GLY A 631 -6.06 31.61 13.51
CA GLY A 631 -4.64 31.43 13.77
C GLY A 631 -3.86 30.77 12.64
N PHE A 632 -2.66 30.30 12.98
CA PHE A 632 -1.77 29.58 12.05
C PHE A 632 -2.42 28.28 11.56
N LYS A 633 -2.38 28.07 10.23
CA LYS A 633 -2.86 26.85 9.57
C LYS A 633 -1.88 26.35 8.53
N GLN A 634 -1.76 25.02 8.46
CA GLN A 634 -1.07 24.31 7.39
C GLN A 634 -2.09 23.64 6.45
N HIS A 635 -1.70 23.44 5.20
CA HIS A 635 -2.58 22.90 4.15
C HIS A 635 -1.99 21.61 3.56
N GLY A 636 -2.84 20.63 3.25
CA GLY A 636 -2.39 19.33 2.72
C GLY A 636 -3.54 18.46 2.18
N PHE A 637 -3.23 17.19 1.91
CA PHE A 637 -4.16 16.14 1.43
C PHE A 637 -4.98 16.50 0.17
N SER A 638 -4.44 17.30 -0.74
CA SER A 638 -5.19 17.68 -1.93
C SER A 638 -4.32 17.75 -3.17
N GLY A 639 -4.77 17.09 -4.23
CA GLY A 639 -4.07 16.99 -5.49
C GLY A 639 -5.02 16.96 -6.67
N GLY A 640 -4.46 17.19 -7.85
CA GLY A 640 -5.19 17.26 -9.11
C GLY A 640 -4.89 18.56 -9.83
N ASN A 641 -5.11 18.56 -11.15
CA ASN A 641 -4.81 19.71 -12.00
C ASN A 641 -3.41 20.28 -11.71
N GLY A 642 -2.36 19.44 -11.74
CA GLY A 642 -0.95 19.85 -11.69
C GLY A 642 -0.49 20.27 -10.30
N ILE A 643 -1.44 20.42 -9.38
CA ILE A 643 -1.19 20.91 -8.05
C ILE A 643 -1.13 19.71 -7.11
N VAL A 644 -0.15 19.74 -6.21
CA VAL A 644 0.02 18.77 -5.13
C VAL A 644 0.19 19.57 -3.83
N THR A 645 -0.92 19.78 -3.11
CA THR A 645 -1.00 20.46 -1.81
C THR A 645 -0.80 19.44 -0.70
N ILE A 646 0.33 19.51 -0.01
CA ILE A 646 0.79 18.45 0.90
C ILE A 646 1.40 19.01 2.18
N PHE A 647 1.30 18.26 3.28
CA PHE A 647 2.08 18.51 4.49
C PHE A 647 3.52 18.01 4.34
N ASP A 648 3.67 16.78 3.81
CA ASP A 648 4.95 16.13 3.57
C ASP A 648 5.05 15.59 2.14
N ASN A 649 6.26 15.60 1.58
CA ASN A 649 6.54 15.12 0.21
C ASN A 649 7.04 13.67 0.17
N VAL A 650 6.65 12.87 1.16
CA VAL A 650 6.95 11.45 1.29
C VAL A 650 5.71 10.70 1.79
N LYS A 651 5.80 9.37 1.95
CA LYS A 651 4.71 8.50 2.43
C LYS A 651 3.50 8.50 1.49
N ASN A 652 2.37 8.01 2.01
CA ASN A 652 1.17 7.82 1.21
C ASN A 652 0.52 9.14 0.79
N GLU A 653 0.62 10.22 1.57
CA GLU A 653 0.08 11.53 1.15
C GLU A 653 0.65 11.95 -0.21
N PHE A 654 1.98 11.97 -0.33
CA PHE A 654 2.61 12.33 -1.59
C PHE A 654 2.22 11.40 -2.74
N SER A 655 2.24 10.08 -2.52
CA SER A 655 1.79 9.11 -3.52
C SER A 655 0.31 9.32 -3.90
N HIS A 656 -0.56 9.64 -2.94
CA HIS A 656 -1.99 9.86 -3.19
C HIS A 656 -2.24 11.11 -4.03
N GLU A 657 -1.66 12.24 -3.62
CA GLU A 657 -1.88 13.52 -4.30
C GLU A 657 -1.22 13.57 -5.68
N VAL A 658 -0.07 12.91 -5.85
CA VAL A 658 0.50 12.71 -7.20
C VAL A 658 -0.38 11.77 -8.02
N GLY A 659 -0.94 10.71 -7.42
CA GLY A 659 -1.87 9.79 -8.08
C GLY A 659 -3.07 10.49 -8.73
N HIS A 660 -3.68 11.46 -8.05
CA HIS A 660 -4.75 12.30 -8.62
C HIS A 660 -4.32 13.02 -9.89
N ASN A 661 -3.09 13.50 -9.93
CA ASN A 661 -2.53 14.16 -11.09
C ASN A 661 -2.20 13.22 -12.25
N LEU A 662 -2.13 11.91 -11.99
CA LEU A 662 -1.82 10.85 -12.94
C LEU A 662 -3.06 10.06 -13.38
N GLY A 663 -4.25 10.65 -13.20
CA GLY A 663 -5.51 10.10 -13.72
C GLY A 663 -6.25 9.18 -12.76
N LEU A 664 -5.83 9.09 -11.50
CA LEU A 664 -6.46 8.22 -10.51
C LEU A 664 -7.53 8.96 -9.69
N GLY A 665 -8.65 8.27 -9.46
CA GLY A 665 -9.60 8.58 -8.38
C GLY A 665 -9.29 7.77 -7.12
N HIS A 666 -10.14 7.88 -6.09
CA HIS A 666 -10.07 7.03 -4.91
C HIS A 666 -10.50 5.59 -5.24
N TYR A 667 -9.88 4.60 -4.57
CA TYR A 667 -10.22 3.18 -4.68
C TYR A 667 -10.31 2.65 -6.14
N PRO A 668 -9.28 2.87 -6.97
CA PRO A 668 -9.32 2.58 -8.41
C PRO A 668 -9.62 1.10 -8.67
N GLY A 669 -10.58 0.84 -9.57
CA GLY A 669 -10.99 -0.51 -9.97
C GLY A 669 -11.70 -1.32 -8.89
N GLY A 670 -12.09 -0.71 -7.76
CA GLY A 670 -12.76 -1.40 -6.67
C GLY A 670 -11.85 -2.36 -5.88
N LYS A 671 -12.42 -3.07 -4.92
CA LYS A 671 -11.67 -3.85 -3.90
C LYS A 671 -10.72 -4.88 -4.49
N GLU A 672 -11.06 -5.45 -5.64
CA GLU A 672 -10.25 -6.45 -6.33
C GLU A 672 -8.97 -5.88 -6.96
N ASN A 673 -8.92 -4.56 -7.17
CA ASN A 673 -7.81 -3.90 -7.85
C ASN A 673 -7.03 -2.95 -6.94
N TYR A 674 -7.69 -2.21 -6.03
CA TYR A 674 -6.98 -1.34 -5.09
C TYR A 674 -6.34 -2.11 -3.92
N ILE A 675 -6.70 -3.39 -3.73
CA ILE A 675 -5.96 -4.30 -2.84
C ILE A 675 -5.09 -5.18 -3.73
N SER A 676 -3.79 -5.26 -3.43
CA SER A 676 -2.88 -6.14 -4.15
C SER A 676 -3.28 -7.61 -4.01
N SER A 677 -2.85 -8.43 -4.95
CA SER A 677 -3.05 -9.87 -4.96
C SER A 677 -1.86 -10.58 -5.60
N LYS A 678 -1.90 -11.91 -5.68
CA LYS A 678 -0.90 -12.68 -6.43
C LYS A 678 -0.82 -12.28 -7.92
N ARG A 679 -1.87 -11.67 -8.47
CA ARG A 679 -1.95 -11.24 -9.88
C ARG A 679 -1.57 -9.78 -10.12
N SER A 680 -1.38 -9.00 -9.05
CA SER A 680 -1.13 -7.55 -9.17
C SER A 680 0.32 -7.19 -9.51
N GLY A 681 1.20 -8.17 -9.66
CA GLY A 681 2.65 -7.99 -9.85
C GLY A 681 3.36 -7.49 -8.59
N TRP A 682 4.67 -7.72 -8.53
CA TRP A 682 5.55 -7.15 -7.50
C TRP A 682 6.28 -5.94 -8.05
N GLY A 683 6.57 -4.96 -7.20
CA GLY A 683 7.39 -3.83 -7.62
C GLY A 683 8.85 -4.21 -7.80
N TYR A 684 9.63 -3.34 -8.43
CA TYR A 684 11.07 -3.52 -8.58
C TYR A 684 11.83 -2.21 -8.40
N ASP A 685 12.90 -2.25 -7.60
CA ASP A 685 13.84 -1.14 -7.47
C ASP A 685 15.07 -1.42 -8.32
N VAL A 686 15.15 -0.70 -9.45
CA VAL A 686 16.22 -0.89 -10.44
C VAL A 686 17.58 -0.45 -9.92
N PHE A 687 17.64 0.49 -8.97
CA PHE A 687 18.89 1.05 -8.46
C PHE A 687 19.47 0.18 -7.36
N LYS A 688 18.61 -0.39 -6.51
CA LYS A 688 19.03 -1.33 -5.45
C LYS A 688 19.09 -2.78 -5.92
N ASN A 689 18.54 -3.09 -7.09
CA ASN A 689 18.37 -4.44 -7.60
C ASN A 689 17.64 -5.35 -6.61
N ILE A 690 16.47 -4.92 -6.14
CA ILE A 690 15.63 -5.67 -5.20
C ILE A 690 14.17 -5.65 -5.67
N PHE A 691 13.44 -6.71 -5.37
CA PHE A 691 11.99 -6.69 -5.54
C PHE A 691 11.31 -5.94 -4.40
N ILE A 692 10.21 -5.25 -4.70
CA ILE A 692 9.34 -4.59 -3.72
C ILE A 692 8.09 -5.47 -3.57
N PRO A 693 7.88 -6.12 -2.42
CA PRO A 693 6.74 -7.01 -2.24
C PRO A 693 5.44 -6.21 -2.22
N ASN A 694 4.36 -6.86 -2.69
CA ASN A 694 3.01 -6.33 -2.64
C ASN A 694 2.21 -6.84 -1.42
N PHE A 695 2.92 -7.19 -0.35
CA PHE A 695 2.38 -7.57 0.96
C PHE A 695 3.22 -6.94 2.06
N PHE A 696 2.65 -6.82 3.26
CA PHE A 696 3.35 -6.35 4.44
C PHE A 696 4.02 -7.50 5.18
N TRP A 697 5.28 -7.32 5.58
CA TRP A 697 6.05 -8.29 6.36
C TRP A 697 5.54 -8.46 7.79
N ASN A 698 4.88 -7.43 8.32
CA ASN A 698 4.22 -7.45 9.62
C ASN A 698 2.70 -7.38 9.36
N SER A 699 1.91 -8.14 10.12
CA SER A 699 0.47 -8.29 9.93
C SER A 699 -0.30 -7.05 10.40
N ASP A 700 -0.05 -5.92 9.73
CA ASP A 700 -0.67 -4.63 10.05
C ASP A 700 -2.11 -4.52 9.51
N GLY A 701 -2.73 -5.64 9.12
CA GLY A 701 -4.15 -5.89 9.35
C GLY A 701 -5.16 -5.04 8.58
N TYR A 702 -4.77 -4.38 7.49
CA TYR A 702 -5.73 -3.61 6.68
C TYR A 702 -6.47 -4.48 5.66
N SER A 703 -5.82 -5.42 4.98
CA SER A 703 -6.49 -6.33 4.04
C SER A 703 -6.85 -7.67 4.73
N LYS A 704 -8.06 -8.18 4.46
CA LYS A 704 -8.49 -9.55 4.87
C LYS A 704 -8.10 -10.62 3.83
N GLN A 705 -7.24 -10.27 2.89
CA GLN A 705 -6.74 -11.16 1.85
C GLN A 705 -5.27 -11.43 2.15
N TYR A 706 -4.91 -12.71 2.14
CA TYR A 706 -3.63 -13.16 2.63
C TYR A 706 -2.82 -13.85 1.53
N PHE A 707 -1.52 -13.58 1.54
CA PHE A 707 -0.50 -14.43 0.90
C PHE A 707 0.21 -15.17 2.03
N LEU A 708 -0.01 -16.47 2.16
CA LEU A 708 0.37 -17.22 3.38
C LEU A 708 -0.27 -16.55 4.61
N ASN A 709 0.51 -16.07 5.58
CA ASN A 709 0.03 -15.25 6.71
C ASN A 709 0.34 -13.75 6.57
N TYR A 710 0.83 -13.31 5.41
CA TYR A 710 1.04 -11.89 5.12
C TYR A 710 -0.22 -11.23 4.57
N THR A 711 -0.45 -9.98 4.92
CA THR A 711 -1.54 -9.17 4.35
C THR A 711 -1.08 -8.45 3.10
N TYR A 712 -1.81 -8.55 2.00
CA TYR A 712 -1.52 -7.78 0.79
C TYR A 712 -1.56 -6.27 1.03
N THR A 713 -0.71 -5.53 0.31
CA THR A 713 -0.69 -4.06 0.33
C THR A 713 -1.96 -3.47 -0.29
N ARG A 714 -2.21 -2.20 0.00
CA ARG A 714 -3.26 -1.42 -0.65
C ARG A 714 -2.63 -0.35 -1.54
N ASP A 715 -3.37 0.04 -2.56
CA ASP A 715 -3.06 1.14 -3.45
C ASP A 715 -2.91 2.46 -2.69
N ALA A 716 -2.11 3.38 -3.22
CA ALA A 716 -1.95 4.72 -2.65
C ALA A 716 -3.29 5.48 -2.55
N MET A 717 -4.21 5.21 -3.48
CA MET A 717 -5.56 5.77 -3.55
C MET A 717 -6.58 5.02 -2.67
N GLY A 718 -6.15 3.96 -1.96
CA GLY A 718 -6.97 3.12 -1.09
C GLY A 718 -6.48 3.06 0.35
N GLY A 719 -5.67 4.04 0.78
CA GLY A 719 -5.07 4.08 2.11
C GLY A 719 -3.88 3.12 2.26
N GLY A 720 -3.06 3.01 1.22
CA GLY A 720 -1.83 2.21 1.22
C GLY A 720 -0.71 2.81 2.07
N ALA A 721 0.38 2.05 2.17
CA ALA A 721 1.59 2.46 2.86
C ALA A 721 2.81 1.75 2.24
N PRO A 722 4.04 2.26 2.43
CA PRO A 722 5.25 1.56 2.04
C PRO A 722 5.36 0.19 2.74
N ALA A 723 5.68 -0.86 1.98
CA ALA A 723 5.70 -2.25 2.48
C ALA A 723 7.00 -2.64 3.22
N SER A 724 8.03 -1.79 3.17
CA SER A 724 9.35 -2.07 3.75
C SER A 724 10.10 -0.78 4.06
N LYS A 725 11.14 -0.85 4.89
CA LYS A 725 12.00 0.30 5.23
C LYS A 725 12.78 0.87 4.04
N GLU A 726 12.94 0.07 2.99
CA GLU A 726 13.69 0.41 1.78
C GLU A 726 13.01 1.47 0.92
N SER A 727 11.73 1.72 1.17
CA SER A 727 10.92 2.69 0.43
C SER A 727 10.18 3.64 1.38
N LYS A 728 10.09 4.90 0.99
CA LYS A 728 9.30 5.95 1.64
C LYS A 728 8.00 6.23 0.91
N TYR A 729 7.76 5.63 -0.26
CA TYR A 729 6.55 5.85 -1.05
C TYR A 729 5.71 4.59 -1.15
N THR A 730 4.39 4.77 -1.22
CA THR A 730 3.46 3.67 -1.41
C THR A 730 3.60 3.13 -2.83
N LEU A 731 3.69 1.80 -2.96
CA LEU A 731 3.61 1.12 -4.25
C LEU A 731 2.15 1.17 -4.73
N TYR A 732 1.88 1.84 -5.85
CA TYR A 732 0.59 1.71 -6.51
C TYR A 732 0.40 0.27 -6.99
N THR A 733 -0.84 -0.18 -7.05
CA THR A 733 -1.17 -1.49 -7.62
C THR A 733 -0.89 -1.52 -9.13
N GLY A 734 -0.73 -2.71 -9.70
CA GLY A 734 -0.60 -2.89 -11.15
C GLY A 734 -1.75 -2.25 -11.94
N TYR A 735 -2.98 -2.32 -11.42
CA TYR A 735 -4.14 -1.69 -12.03
C TYR A 735 -3.99 -0.16 -12.10
N SER A 736 -3.57 0.47 -11.00
CA SER A 736 -3.30 1.91 -10.99
C SER A 736 -2.14 2.29 -11.89
N GLN A 737 -1.08 1.47 -11.97
CA GLN A 737 0.04 1.75 -12.88
C GLN A 737 -0.34 1.68 -14.35
N LYS A 738 -1.26 0.79 -14.73
CA LYS A 738 -1.85 0.76 -16.06
C LYS A 738 -2.51 2.10 -16.40
N ILE A 739 -3.31 2.65 -15.49
CA ILE A 739 -3.98 3.96 -15.68
C ILE A 739 -2.95 5.10 -15.71
N ILE A 740 -1.98 5.09 -14.79
CA ILE A 740 -0.90 6.07 -14.73
C ILE A 740 -0.14 6.06 -16.07
N GLN A 741 0.28 4.89 -16.54
CA GLN A 741 1.03 4.75 -17.79
C GLN A 741 0.23 5.25 -18.98
N SER A 742 -1.04 4.84 -19.13
CA SER A 742 -1.88 5.33 -20.23
C SER A 742 -2.11 6.84 -20.16
N THR A 743 -2.26 7.40 -18.96
CA THR A 743 -2.39 8.85 -18.76
C THR A 743 -1.11 9.56 -19.18
N LEU A 744 0.05 9.04 -18.79
CA LEU A 744 1.34 9.61 -19.15
C LEU A 744 1.59 9.53 -20.66
N GLU A 745 1.26 8.42 -21.32
CA GLU A 745 1.40 8.26 -22.77
C GLU A 745 0.48 9.21 -23.55
N SER A 746 -0.70 9.52 -23.02
CA SER A 746 -1.60 10.51 -23.62
C SER A 746 -1.07 11.95 -23.48
N ARG A 747 -0.16 12.17 -22.53
CA ARG A 747 0.53 13.43 -22.31
C ARG A 747 1.82 13.44 -23.11
N GLY A 748 2.16 14.61 -23.60
CA GLY A 748 3.41 14.83 -24.30
C GLY A 748 4.59 15.00 -23.35
N VAL A 749 5.76 15.17 -23.96
CA VAL A 749 7.04 15.48 -23.32
C VAL A 749 7.63 16.71 -23.98
N PHE A 750 8.46 17.46 -23.24
CA PHE A 750 9.22 18.55 -23.83
C PHE A 750 10.30 17.99 -24.76
N SER A 751 10.42 18.54 -25.96
CA SER A 751 11.37 18.05 -26.96
C SER A 751 11.98 19.22 -27.75
N PRO A 752 13.25 19.59 -27.48
CA PRO A 752 13.92 20.68 -28.20
C PRO A 752 14.04 20.44 -29.71
N SER A 753 14.17 19.17 -30.12
CA SER A 753 14.26 18.74 -31.52
C SER A 753 12.91 18.78 -32.25
N SER A 754 11.81 18.95 -31.53
CA SER A 754 10.49 19.09 -32.15
C SER A 754 10.25 20.52 -32.65
N SER A 755 9.53 20.65 -33.77
CA SER A 755 9.14 21.96 -34.32
C SER A 755 8.15 22.69 -33.42
N THR A 756 7.28 21.96 -32.73
CA THR A 756 6.32 22.50 -31.75
C THR A 756 6.93 22.69 -30.35
N GLY A 757 8.07 22.04 -30.09
CA GLY A 757 8.71 21.95 -28.76
C GLY A 757 8.22 20.77 -27.93
N TYR A 758 7.33 19.93 -28.47
CA TYR A 758 6.67 18.84 -27.76
C TYR A 758 6.52 17.60 -28.65
N LYS A 759 6.68 16.43 -28.04
CA LYS A 759 6.29 15.15 -28.65
C LYS A 759 5.26 14.44 -27.81
N VAL A 760 4.47 13.55 -28.39
CA VAL A 760 3.50 12.70 -27.70
C VAL A 760 3.61 11.27 -28.23
N TRP A 761 3.32 10.29 -27.38
CA TRP A 761 3.34 8.89 -27.79
C TRP A 761 2.14 8.59 -28.68
N ASP A 762 2.39 7.99 -29.84
CA ASP A 762 1.35 7.47 -30.71
C ASP A 762 1.30 5.95 -30.61
N LYS A 763 0.18 5.44 -30.08
CA LYS A 763 0.01 4.01 -29.81
C LYS A 763 -0.04 3.17 -31.09
N ASN A 764 -0.45 3.75 -32.22
CA ASN A 764 -0.60 3.06 -33.51
C ASN A 764 0.75 2.84 -34.19
N THR A 765 1.56 3.91 -34.30
CA THR A 765 2.89 3.85 -34.91
C THR A 765 3.98 3.41 -33.93
N LYS A 766 3.65 3.30 -32.63
CA LYS A 766 4.57 2.96 -31.52
C LYS A 766 5.80 3.87 -31.52
N ARG A 767 5.59 5.18 -31.71
CA ARG A 767 6.65 6.20 -31.80
C ARG A 767 6.24 7.50 -31.12
N MET A 768 7.24 8.28 -30.70
CA MET A 768 7.03 9.67 -30.29
C MET A 768 6.89 10.57 -31.52
N ILE A 769 5.72 11.16 -31.72
CA ILE A 769 5.42 12.07 -32.83
C ILE A 769 5.27 13.51 -32.35
N GLU A 770 5.32 14.47 -33.28
CA GLU A 770 5.04 15.88 -32.99
C GLU A 770 3.65 16.06 -32.37
N LYS A 771 3.56 16.77 -31.24
CA LYS A 771 2.27 17.16 -30.68
C LYS A 771 1.78 18.42 -31.38
N LYS A 772 0.64 18.35 -32.06
CA LYS A 772 0.03 19.50 -32.73
C LYS A 772 -0.92 20.27 -31.79
N GLY A 773 -1.04 21.59 -31.96
CA GLY A 773 -1.99 22.42 -31.23
C GLY A 773 -1.68 23.92 -31.29
N ASN A 774 -2.69 24.76 -31.53
CA ASN A 774 -2.54 26.21 -31.72
C ASN A 774 -2.08 26.99 -30.47
N GLN A 775 -2.21 26.37 -29.29
CA GLN A 775 -1.82 26.96 -28.00
C GLN A 775 -0.38 26.60 -27.59
N LEU A 776 0.32 25.77 -28.37
CA LEU A 776 1.67 25.32 -28.04
C LEU A 776 2.68 26.43 -28.31
N ARG A 777 3.46 26.79 -27.29
CA ARG A 777 4.63 27.64 -27.44
C ARG A 777 5.88 26.78 -27.33
N LYS A 778 6.83 26.99 -28.25
CA LYS A 778 8.16 26.38 -28.16
C LYS A 778 9.05 27.18 -27.22
N ALA A 779 9.64 26.52 -26.23
CA ALA A 779 10.61 27.16 -25.34
C ALA A 779 11.92 27.43 -26.10
N VAL A 780 12.58 28.54 -25.78
CA VAL A 780 13.91 28.89 -26.30
C VAL A 780 15.04 28.29 -25.45
N LYS A 781 14.75 27.99 -24.17
CA LYS A 781 15.65 27.24 -23.28
C LYS A 781 14.84 26.23 -22.47
N TYR A 782 15.40 25.03 -22.31
CA TYR A 782 14.79 23.94 -21.55
C TYR A 782 15.63 23.61 -20.33
N GLY A 783 14.99 23.37 -19.20
CA GLY A 783 15.65 22.88 -17.99
C GLY A 783 16.77 23.77 -17.45
N THR A 784 16.60 25.09 -17.55
CA THR A 784 17.58 26.08 -17.08
C THR A 784 17.13 26.73 -15.76
N ARG A 785 18.03 27.43 -15.06
CA ARG A 785 17.68 28.18 -13.85
C ARG A 785 16.80 29.38 -14.19
N VAL A 786 15.63 29.49 -13.57
CA VAL A 786 14.64 30.54 -13.86
C VAL A 786 14.33 31.41 -12.65
N LYS A 787 13.99 32.67 -12.90
CA LYS A 787 13.26 33.53 -11.96
C LYS A 787 11.85 33.68 -12.51
N THR A 788 10.87 33.23 -11.75
CA THR A 788 9.45 33.26 -12.11
C THR A 788 8.82 34.49 -11.49
N ILE A 789 8.26 35.34 -12.35
CA ILE A 789 7.53 36.54 -11.95
C ILE A 789 6.06 36.15 -11.81
N LEU A 790 5.54 36.24 -10.59
CA LEU A 790 4.14 36.01 -10.27
C LEU A 790 3.46 37.31 -9.85
N GLY A 791 2.19 37.48 -10.19
CA GLY A 791 1.45 38.71 -9.89
C GLY A 791 -0.05 38.60 -10.05
N VAL A 792 -0.76 39.60 -9.54
CA VAL A 792 -2.17 39.88 -9.79
C VAL A 792 -2.30 41.25 -10.45
N TYR A 793 -3.23 41.40 -11.39
CA TYR A 793 -3.49 42.70 -12.04
C TYR A 793 -4.94 42.84 -12.46
N ASN A 794 -5.47 44.05 -12.32
CA ASN A 794 -6.79 44.38 -12.80
C ASN A 794 -6.66 45.22 -14.09
N PRO A 795 -7.01 44.69 -15.27
CA PRO A 795 -6.93 45.42 -16.55
C PRO A 795 -7.57 46.81 -16.54
N ASN A 796 -8.63 46.99 -15.75
CA ASN A 796 -9.39 48.25 -15.67
C ASN A 796 -8.93 49.14 -14.49
N ASN A 797 -7.90 48.73 -13.74
CA ASN A 797 -7.43 49.39 -12.53
C ASN A 797 -8.53 49.61 -11.46
N ALA A 798 -9.55 48.75 -11.43
CA ALA A 798 -10.63 48.83 -10.44
C ALA A 798 -10.24 48.20 -9.09
N LYS A 799 -9.20 47.36 -9.07
CA LYS A 799 -8.69 46.65 -7.89
C LYS A 799 -7.16 46.75 -7.83
N PRO A 800 -6.55 46.61 -6.64
CA PRO A 800 -5.10 46.65 -6.50
C PRO A 800 -4.41 45.63 -7.41
N SER A 801 -3.38 46.09 -8.11
CA SER A 801 -2.45 45.24 -8.86
C SER A 801 -1.17 45.08 -8.06
N TYR A 802 -0.52 43.92 -8.16
CA TYR A 802 0.65 43.59 -7.35
C TYR A 802 1.52 42.53 -8.01
N ILE A 803 2.81 42.84 -8.14
CA ILE A 803 3.85 41.87 -8.50
C ILE A 803 4.42 41.33 -7.18
N TYR A 804 4.54 40.01 -7.04
CA TYR A 804 5.14 39.36 -5.87
C TYR A 804 6.68 39.35 -5.95
N PRO A 805 7.40 39.02 -4.85
CA PRO A 805 8.85 38.76 -4.91
C PRO A 805 9.21 37.70 -5.96
N LEU A 806 10.46 37.72 -6.46
CA LEU A 806 10.91 36.74 -7.46
C LEU A 806 10.98 35.33 -6.88
N PHE A 807 10.30 34.40 -7.51
CA PHE A 807 10.40 32.97 -7.21
C PHE A 807 11.56 32.40 -8.01
N THR A 808 12.60 31.90 -7.34
CA THR A 808 13.79 31.36 -8.03
C THR A 808 13.74 29.84 -8.02
N SER A 809 13.95 29.22 -9.18
CA SER A 809 14.03 27.76 -9.34
C SER A 809 15.34 27.34 -10.01
N ASN A 810 15.83 26.16 -9.63
CA ASN A 810 16.98 25.50 -10.25
C ASN A 810 16.71 24.94 -11.66
N TYR A 811 15.45 24.84 -12.07
CA TYR A 811 15.02 24.24 -13.34
C TYR A 811 13.74 24.89 -13.85
N GLY A 812 13.62 25.06 -15.15
CA GLY A 812 12.44 25.63 -15.81
C GLY A 812 12.67 25.90 -17.28
N HIS A 813 11.58 26.24 -17.97
CA HIS A 813 11.57 26.54 -19.39
C HIS A 813 11.38 28.05 -19.61
N VAL A 814 12.18 28.62 -20.52
CA VAL A 814 12.11 30.06 -20.88
C VAL A 814 11.57 30.20 -22.28
N TYR A 815 10.67 31.17 -22.46
CA TYR A 815 10.00 31.44 -23.72
C TYR A 815 10.40 32.80 -24.28
N GLN A 816 10.32 32.93 -25.61
CA GLN A 816 10.53 34.21 -26.27
C GLN A 816 9.51 35.24 -25.76
N ALA A 817 9.95 36.45 -25.45
CA ALA A 817 9.01 37.52 -25.10
C ALA A 817 8.19 37.89 -26.33
N LYS A 818 6.86 38.00 -26.17
CA LYS A 818 5.92 38.36 -27.23
C LYS A 818 4.95 39.41 -26.69
N TYR A 819 4.82 40.50 -27.42
CA TYR A 819 3.87 41.59 -27.18
C TYR A 819 3.37 42.06 -28.56
N ASN A 820 2.10 41.80 -28.85
CA ASN A 820 1.42 42.15 -30.09
C ASN A 820 0.47 43.34 -29.86
N ASN A 821 0.91 44.36 -29.12
CA ASN A 821 0.08 45.51 -28.76
C ASN A 821 -1.16 45.17 -27.92
N GLU A 822 -1.10 44.10 -27.12
CA GLU A 822 -2.17 43.78 -26.17
C GLU A 822 -2.44 44.97 -25.23
N PRO A 823 -3.69 45.21 -24.77
CA PRO A 823 -3.98 46.36 -23.93
C PRO A 823 -3.22 46.35 -22.59
N CYS A 824 -2.84 45.18 -22.09
CA CYS A 824 -2.02 45.02 -20.90
C CYS A 824 -0.73 44.27 -21.23
N TYR A 825 0.38 44.67 -20.61
CA TYR A 825 1.67 44.00 -20.74
C TYR A 825 2.52 44.10 -19.47
N LEU A 826 3.41 43.12 -19.27
CA LEU A 826 4.47 43.19 -18.26
C LEU A 826 5.77 43.67 -18.93
N LYS A 827 6.32 44.80 -18.46
CA LYS A 827 7.66 45.28 -18.83
C LYS A 827 8.68 44.78 -17.82
N VAL A 828 9.69 44.03 -18.26
CA VAL A 828 10.76 43.49 -17.41
C VAL A 828 12.09 44.07 -17.84
N ASN A 829 12.80 44.70 -16.89
CA ASN A 829 14.15 45.21 -17.09
C ASN A 829 15.17 44.20 -16.55
N PHE A 830 16.32 44.13 -17.20
CA PHE A 830 17.41 43.20 -16.88
C PHE A 830 18.73 43.97 -16.81
N SER A 831 19.70 43.48 -16.03
CA SER A 831 21.06 44.07 -16.05
C SER A 831 21.93 43.50 -17.17
N HIS A 832 21.65 42.28 -17.65
CA HIS A 832 22.46 41.58 -18.67
C HIS A 832 21.66 41.22 -19.93
N SER A 833 20.59 41.97 -20.22
CA SER A 833 19.74 41.81 -21.41
C SER A 833 18.96 43.10 -21.67
N PRO A 834 18.54 43.36 -22.92
CA PRO A 834 17.54 44.39 -23.19
C PRO A 834 16.23 44.15 -22.42
N THR A 835 15.51 45.24 -22.18
CA THR A 835 14.14 45.23 -21.65
C THR A 835 13.21 44.42 -22.53
N LYS A 836 12.33 43.63 -21.92
CA LYS A 836 11.35 42.80 -22.63
C LYS A 836 9.92 43.18 -22.23
N LYS A 837 9.00 43.08 -23.18
CA LYS A 837 7.55 43.22 -22.98
C LYS A 837 6.86 41.86 -23.19
N TYR A 838 5.95 41.52 -22.29
CA TYR A 838 5.14 40.30 -22.34
C TYR A 838 3.67 40.69 -22.36
N GLY A 839 2.97 40.39 -23.45
CA GLY A 839 1.53 40.64 -23.58
C GLY A 839 0.73 39.85 -22.54
N LEU A 840 -0.31 40.49 -22.00
CA LEU A 840 -1.21 39.96 -20.97
C LEU A 840 -2.67 40.07 -21.43
N ILE A 841 -3.52 39.16 -20.96
CA ILE A 841 -4.94 39.14 -21.34
C ILE A 841 -5.75 40.23 -20.62
N SER A 842 -6.67 40.89 -21.32
CA SER A 842 -7.57 41.87 -20.68
C SER A 842 -8.88 41.28 -20.19
N ALA A 843 -9.28 40.11 -20.71
CA ALA A 843 -10.51 39.44 -20.29
C ALA A 843 -10.39 38.99 -18.83
N MET A 844 -11.36 39.38 -17.99
CA MET A 844 -11.47 38.99 -16.58
C MET A 844 -12.57 37.94 -16.39
N TYR A 845 -12.56 37.26 -15.24
CA TYR A 845 -13.61 36.33 -14.83
C TYR A 845 -14.29 36.86 -13.56
N ASN A 846 -15.62 37.01 -13.57
CA ASN A 846 -16.42 37.49 -12.41
C ASN A 846 -15.87 38.76 -11.73
N ASN A 847 -15.31 39.71 -12.49
CA ASN A 847 -14.65 40.92 -11.97
C ASN A 847 -13.45 40.65 -11.04
N PHE A 848 -12.87 39.45 -11.05
CA PHE A 848 -11.60 39.16 -10.41
C PHE A 848 -10.44 39.66 -11.27
N SER A 849 -9.40 40.18 -10.60
CA SER A 849 -8.11 40.49 -11.22
C SER A 849 -7.49 39.23 -11.81
N ASN A 850 -6.74 39.39 -12.90
CA ASN A 850 -6.03 38.31 -13.59
C ASN A 850 -4.69 38.00 -12.90
N TYR A 851 -4.15 36.81 -13.18
CA TYR A 851 -2.82 36.40 -12.74
C TYR A 851 -1.77 36.62 -13.82
N VAL A 852 -0.53 36.91 -13.41
CA VAL A 852 0.67 36.93 -14.26
C VAL A 852 1.61 35.83 -13.82
N HIS A 853 2.21 35.13 -14.79
CA HIS A 853 3.18 34.06 -14.57
C HIS A 853 4.18 33.98 -15.71
N ILE A 854 5.42 34.43 -15.48
CA ILE A 854 6.45 34.48 -16.53
C ILE A 854 7.78 33.96 -16.01
N ASN A 855 8.34 32.95 -16.69
CA ASN A 855 9.72 32.52 -16.48
C ASN A 855 10.69 33.41 -17.26
N VAL A 856 11.66 33.99 -16.55
CA VAL A 856 12.83 34.64 -17.15
C VAL A 856 14.10 33.91 -16.75
N GLU A 857 15.12 33.98 -17.60
CA GLU A 857 16.40 33.33 -17.32
C GLU A 857 17.11 34.01 -16.13
N SER A 858 17.53 33.21 -15.15
CA SER A 858 18.19 33.74 -13.95
C SER A 858 19.49 34.49 -14.25
N SER A 859 20.28 34.00 -15.22
CA SER A 859 21.56 34.59 -15.61
C SER A 859 21.42 36.01 -16.20
N LYS A 860 20.25 36.33 -16.77
CA LYS A 860 19.95 37.66 -17.33
C LYS A 860 19.65 38.70 -16.27
N ASN A 861 19.45 38.25 -15.02
CA ASN A 861 19.38 39.08 -13.84
C ASN A 861 18.29 40.18 -13.93
N PRO A 862 17.00 39.80 -13.82
CA PRO A 862 15.90 40.77 -13.84
C PRO A 862 15.97 41.72 -12.65
N THR A 863 15.95 43.02 -12.92
CA THR A 863 16.13 44.09 -11.92
C THR A 863 14.83 44.75 -11.51
N SER A 864 13.82 44.77 -12.38
CA SER A 864 12.49 45.29 -12.07
C SER A 864 11.44 44.78 -13.05
N ALA A 865 10.18 44.82 -12.63
CA ALA A 865 9.03 44.57 -13.49
C ALA A 865 7.94 45.61 -13.24
N SER A 866 7.22 45.99 -14.30
CA SER A 866 6.09 46.93 -14.24
C SER A 866 4.90 46.39 -15.02
N LEU A 867 3.74 46.35 -14.36
CA LEU A 867 2.44 46.02 -14.96
C LEU A 867 1.86 47.30 -15.57
N ILE A 868 1.60 47.28 -16.87
CA ILE A 868 1.12 48.44 -17.62
C ILE A 868 -0.13 48.03 -18.39
N CYS A 869 -1.18 48.84 -18.32
CA CYS A 869 -2.40 48.66 -19.10
C CYS A 869 -2.84 49.98 -19.76
N LYS A 870 -3.46 49.89 -20.93
CA LYS A 870 -4.12 51.01 -21.60
C LYS A 870 -5.48 51.25 -20.95
N ILE A 871 -5.66 52.42 -20.34
CA ILE A 871 -6.92 52.85 -19.73
C ILE A 871 -7.29 54.19 -20.37
N ASN A 872 -8.49 54.27 -20.96
CA ASN A 872 -8.92 55.43 -21.75
C ASN A 872 -7.91 55.82 -22.85
N ASN A 873 -7.32 54.82 -23.52
CA ASN A 873 -6.27 54.96 -24.53
C ASN A 873 -4.89 55.47 -24.04
N TYR A 874 -4.69 55.70 -22.75
CA TYR A 874 -3.39 56.07 -22.17
C TYR A 874 -2.73 54.89 -21.46
N GLU A 875 -1.41 54.72 -21.63
CA GLU A 875 -0.65 53.74 -20.85
C GLU A 875 -0.59 54.18 -19.39
N LYS A 876 -1.14 53.36 -18.50
CA LYS A 876 -1.07 53.54 -17.05
C LYS A 876 -0.26 52.41 -16.43
N THR A 877 0.75 52.77 -15.66
CA THR A 877 1.47 51.81 -14.81
C THR A 877 0.59 51.47 -13.61
N LEU A 878 0.16 50.21 -13.52
CA LEU A 878 -0.68 49.71 -12.42
C LEU A 878 0.14 49.40 -11.18
N PHE A 879 1.35 48.85 -11.36
CA PHE A 879 2.26 48.52 -10.29
C PHE A 879 3.69 48.31 -10.82
N SER A 880 4.70 48.74 -10.05
CA SER A 880 6.11 48.48 -10.35
C SER A 880 6.81 47.89 -9.13
N ARG A 881 7.67 46.90 -9.36
CA ARG A 881 8.55 46.30 -8.34
C ARG A 881 9.99 46.33 -8.79
N LYS A 882 10.87 46.81 -7.92
CA LYS A 882 12.32 46.53 -8.01
C LYS A 882 12.61 45.19 -7.35
N PHE A 883 13.52 44.43 -7.94
CA PHE A 883 13.93 43.13 -7.44
C PHE A 883 15.33 43.23 -6.82
N SER A 884 15.51 42.62 -5.66
CA SER A 884 16.83 42.37 -5.09
C SER A 884 17.50 41.20 -5.82
N ASN A 885 18.79 41.30 -6.13
CA ASN A 885 19.56 40.25 -6.80
C ASN A 885 20.00 39.10 -5.87
N ASN A 886 19.11 38.68 -4.98
CA ASN A 886 19.38 37.53 -4.14
C ASN A 886 19.23 36.25 -4.97
N ASN A 887 20.30 35.47 -5.04
CA ASN A 887 20.28 34.13 -5.61
C ASN A 887 20.28 33.14 -4.44
N PRO A 888 19.11 32.72 -3.96
CA PRO A 888 19.05 31.78 -2.85
C PRO A 888 19.75 30.47 -3.24
N LEU A 889 20.43 29.86 -2.25
CA LEU A 889 20.90 28.50 -2.36
C LEU A 889 19.68 27.59 -2.49
N ILE A 890 19.67 26.79 -3.56
CA ILE A 890 18.61 25.83 -3.87
C ILE A 890 19.31 24.51 -4.11
N ALA A 891 18.77 23.42 -3.56
CA ALA A 891 19.27 22.10 -3.84
C ALA A 891 19.34 21.83 -5.36
N PRO A 892 20.36 21.13 -5.86
CA PRO A 892 20.49 20.84 -7.28
C PRO A 892 19.29 20.03 -7.81
N THR A 893 18.97 20.24 -9.09
CA THR A 893 17.94 19.47 -9.79
C THR A 893 18.36 18.01 -9.84
N ARG A 894 17.42 17.08 -9.60
CA ARG A 894 17.65 15.65 -9.82
C ARG A 894 16.93 15.21 -11.08
N ILE A 895 17.69 14.74 -12.06
CA ILE A 895 17.14 14.11 -13.26
C ILE A 895 17.46 12.62 -13.13
N ILE A 896 16.43 11.80 -12.99
CA ILE A 896 16.54 10.36 -12.78
C ILE A 896 16.14 9.65 -14.06
N THR A 897 17.09 8.90 -14.60
CA THR A 897 16.88 7.90 -15.65
C THR A 897 17.46 6.57 -15.17
N SER A 898 17.04 5.47 -15.78
CA SER A 898 17.69 4.16 -15.61
C SER A 898 18.32 3.65 -16.89
N TYR A 899 18.15 4.38 -17.99
CA TYR A 899 18.91 4.20 -19.22
C TYR A 899 20.39 4.52 -19.01
#